data_AF-A0A7X7JS17-F1
#
_entry.id   AF-A0A7X7JS17-F1
#
_cell.length_a   1.000
_cell.length_b   1.000
_cell.length_c   1.000
_cell.angle_alpha   90.00
_cell.angle_beta   90.00
_cell.angle_gamma   90.00
#
_symmetry.space_group_name_H-M   'P 1'
#
loop_
_entity.id
_entity.type
_entity.pdbx_description
1 polymer ?
#
loop_
_entity_poly.entity_id
_entity_poly.type
_entity_poly.pdbx_seq_one_letter_code
_entity_poly.pdbx_strand_id
1 'polypeptide(L)'
;MAKANRNNDEPRLFKEKLVPSEPGSDDFFQTEYEGSRDGAVECLGQTFPSDEKRREYFLDKLREKLKDPAFRKIEGFPIGADEDILALSDPPYHTACPNPFIADFITHYGKPYDPRVPYSREPFAADVSEGKNDPIYNAHSYHTKVPHKAIMRYIQHYTTPGDIVFDGFCGTGMTGVAAALAMQSEDARVPSSIAPVRSAHRRSILADLSPMATFIASNLLRPIDRRNFMQTVKAVCAAVEAEVGTLYLTRHTGWKVRDRKRLKHKQYSHHSPSHGRVEFTLYSDVTRCPECSAETALYDVIVDEQNDTLRSDLVCPHCSAHVPEAKWEPVKTSIYDPVLKRTIQQLRIKPVLINYTVGTTRYEKLPDPEDLLIHDKAVDTLKTVCLPVVPLIPGKETQRNVSIGVTHLHHFFTPREHVFVAALLERIRGVCDSNLRQMLLFALTASLPYTSRMRRFRADRKGGGPLSGTLYIGSLITPPNVIRTFERNAATIADSLCPPVDPLRQHVIGTQDAGNLQLIPSDSIDYIFTDPPFGHNFDYSELNFFWEGLLGVVTNQKPEAIVSASQSKGIDEYRDLMERSFAEYHRILKPGRWLTVEFSNTKASVWNAIQSALERSGFVVANVAMLDKKQHSFKAVMTPTAVKQDLVISAYKPNGGFEDRFLTE
;
A
#
# COMPACT_ATOMS: atom_id res chain seq x y z
N MET A 1 49.95 -27.46 -7.10
CA MET A 1 48.48 -27.34 -7.21
C MET A 1 47.92 -27.09 -5.82
N ALA A 2 47.81 -25.82 -5.41
CA ALA A 2 47.27 -25.43 -4.11
C ALA A 2 45.77 -25.13 -4.27
N LYS A 3 44.91 -25.85 -3.53
CA LYS A 3 43.49 -25.52 -3.38
C LYS A 3 43.40 -24.21 -2.61
N ALA A 4 42.99 -23.15 -3.30
CA ALA A 4 42.57 -21.92 -2.62
C ALA A 4 41.21 -22.19 -1.96
N ASN A 5 41.23 -22.52 -0.66
CA ASN A 5 40.10 -22.32 0.23
C ASN A 5 39.86 -20.80 0.31
N ARG A 6 38.95 -20.27 -0.51
CA ARG A 6 38.35 -18.95 -0.24
C ARG A 6 37.09 -19.21 0.58
N ASN A 7 37.19 -19.01 1.90
CA ASN A 7 36.02 -18.83 2.75
C ASN A 7 35.19 -17.70 2.14
N ASN A 8 33.99 -18.03 1.65
CA ASN A 8 32.98 -17.08 1.20
C ASN A 8 32.16 -16.56 2.40
N ASP A 9 32.83 -16.21 3.50
CA ASP A 9 32.24 -15.56 4.68
C ASP A 9 32.16 -14.04 4.46
N GLU A 10 31.46 -13.61 3.42
CA GLU A 10 31.00 -12.22 3.39
C GLU A 10 29.94 -12.05 4.46
N PRO A 11 30.01 -11.01 5.31
CA PRO A 11 28.98 -10.69 6.29
C PRO A 11 27.63 -10.49 5.60
N ARG A 12 26.66 -11.37 5.86
CA ARG A 12 25.33 -11.41 5.21
C ARG A 12 24.22 -11.45 6.25
N LEU A 13 23.12 -10.77 5.91
CA LEU A 13 21.88 -10.77 6.70
C LEU A 13 21.18 -12.14 6.72
N PHE A 14 21.31 -12.92 5.64
CA PHE A 14 20.68 -14.24 5.51
C PHE A 14 21.71 -15.27 5.06
N LYS A 15 21.61 -16.46 5.64
CA LYS A 15 22.31 -17.65 5.16
C LYS A 15 21.38 -18.36 4.17
N GLU A 16 21.87 -18.56 2.96
CA GLU A 16 21.19 -19.36 1.95
C GLU A 16 21.38 -20.85 2.29
N LYS A 17 20.29 -21.61 2.24
CA LYS A 17 20.27 -23.05 2.44
C LYS A 17 19.42 -23.68 1.36
N LEU A 18 20.04 -24.49 0.51
CA LEU A 18 19.31 -25.33 -0.44
C LEU A 18 18.62 -26.46 0.33
N VAL A 19 17.30 -26.54 0.23
CA VAL A 19 16.49 -27.63 0.78
C VAL A 19 15.68 -28.28 -0.35
N PRO A 20 15.29 -29.56 -0.23
CA PRO A 20 14.41 -30.20 -1.22
C PRO A 20 13.10 -29.42 -1.36
N SER A 21 12.65 -29.21 -2.60
CA SER A 21 11.37 -28.54 -2.87
C SER A 21 10.17 -29.40 -2.46
N GLU A 22 9.01 -28.76 -2.27
CA GLU A 22 7.76 -29.48 -1.98
C GLU A 22 7.34 -30.41 -3.15
N PRO A 23 6.67 -31.55 -2.87
CA PRO A 23 6.21 -32.45 -3.93
C PRO A 23 5.26 -31.74 -4.91
N GLY A 24 5.66 -31.67 -6.19
CA GLY A 24 4.90 -30.99 -7.25
C GLY A 24 5.51 -29.66 -7.73
N SER A 25 6.64 -29.25 -7.18
CA SER A 25 7.48 -28.15 -7.69
C SER A 25 8.26 -28.57 -8.95
N ASP A 26 8.37 -27.67 -9.94
CA ASP A 26 9.19 -27.88 -11.14
C ASP A 26 10.71 -27.92 -10.82
N ASP A 27 11.12 -27.37 -9.67
CA ASP A 27 12.50 -27.39 -9.18
C ASP A 27 12.74 -28.50 -8.15
N PHE A 28 13.92 -29.13 -8.19
CA PHE A 28 14.34 -30.18 -7.24
C PHE A 28 14.75 -29.64 -5.86
N PHE A 29 15.25 -28.41 -5.81
CA PHE A 29 15.69 -27.73 -4.60
C PHE A 29 15.18 -26.29 -4.57
N GLN A 30 14.77 -25.84 -3.41
CA GLN A 30 14.42 -24.46 -3.13
C GLN A 30 15.45 -23.84 -2.19
N THR A 31 15.70 -22.54 -2.33
CA THR A 31 16.62 -21.81 -1.44
C THR A 31 15.84 -21.24 -0.27
N GLU A 32 16.04 -21.80 0.92
CA GLU A 32 15.62 -21.20 2.18
C GLU A 32 16.62 -20.12 2.60
N TYR A 33 16.11 -19.00 3.10
CA TYR A 33 16.90 -17.91 3.66
C TYR A 33 16.72 -17.93 5.18
N GLU A 34 17.69 -18.47 5.91
CA GLU A 34 17.69 -18.42 7.38
C GLU A 34 18.30 -17.08 7.82
N GLY A 35 17.51 -16.26 8.54
CA GLY A 35 17.98 -14.97 9.06
C GLY A 35 19.12 -15.15 10.07
N SER A 36 20.29 -14.59 9.77
CA SER A 36 21.43 -14.59 10.68
C SER A 36 21.27 -13.46 11.69
N ARG A 37 20.63 -13.73 12.84
CA ARG A 37 20.42 -12.73 13.90
C ARG A 37 21.73 -12.16 14.46
N ASP A 38 22.79 -12.96 14.45
CA ASP A 38 24.05 -12.67 15.16
C ASP A 38 25.28 -12.60 14.23
N GLY A 39 25.06 -12.22 12.96
CA GLY A 39 26.14 -12.06 11.99
C GLY A 39 26.58 -10.62 11.89
N ALA A 40 27.89 -10.39 11.77
CA ALA A 40 28.38 -9.08 11.33
C ALA A 40 27.73 -8.71 9.99
N VAL A 41 27.44 -7.43 9.79
CA VAL A 41 26.88 -6.89 8.55
C VAL A 41 27.75 -5.75 8.04
N GLU A 42 27.87 -5.62 6.73
CA GLU A 42 28.49 -4.47 6.09
C GLU A 42 27.41 -3.54 5.53
N CYS A 43 27.55 -2.24 5.77
CA CYS A 43 26.62 -1.23 5.29
C CYS A 43 27.41 0.05 4.96
N LEU A 44 27.39 0.44 3.68
CA LEU A 44 28.07 1.63 3.17
C LEU A 44 29.57 1.66 3.55
N GLY A 45 30.26 0.53 3.44
CA GLY A 45 31.69 0.40 3.75
C GLY A 45 32.03 0.32 5.24
N GLN A 46 31.02 0.27 6.13
CA GLN A 46 31.21 0.11 7.56
C GLN A 46 30.73 -1.27 8.02
N THR A 47 31.50 -1.93 8.89
CA THR A 47 31.14 -3.22 9.48
C THR A 47 30.50 -3.02 10.85
N PHE A 48 29.37 -3.67 11.09
CA PHE A 48 28.65 -3.66 12.34
C PHE A 48 28.58 -5.09 12.92
N PRO A 49 28.54 -5.26 14.26
CA PRO A 49 28.41 -6.58 14.88
C PRO A 49 27.10 -7.30 14.54
N SER A 50 26.03 -6.55 14.24
CA SER A 50 24.71 -7.08 13.86
C SER A 50 23.90 -6.03 13.08
N ASP A 51 22.83 -6.46 12.40
CA ASP A 51 21.87 -5.56 11.73
C ASP A 51 21.19 -4.60 12.72
N GLU A 52 20.95 -5.06 13.95
CA GLU A 52 20.38 -4.23 15.01
C GLU A 52 21.33 -3.09 15.39
N LYS A 53 22.63 -3.37 15.55
CA LYS A 53 23.65 -2.35 15.85
C LYS A 53 23.89 -1.39 14.69
N ARG A 54 23.80 -1.88 13.45
CA ARG A 54 23.75 -1.02 12.26
C ARG A 54 22.54 -0.06 12.35
N ARG A 55 21.34 -0.60 12.61
CA ARG A 55 20.12 0.21 12.68
C ARG A 55 20.18 1.27 13.78
N GLU A 56 20.65 0.90 14.98
CA GLU A 56 20.84 1.81 16.11
C GLU A 56 21.74 3.00 15.73
N TYR A 57 22.91 2.71 15.15
CA TYR A 57 23.85 3.74 14.70
C TYR A 57 23.24 4.73 13.70
N PHE A 58 22.55 4.24 12.67
CA PHE A 58 21.95 5.12 11.66
C PHE A 58 20.71 5.85 12.17
N LEU A 59 19.97 5.29 13.13
CA LEU A 59 18.88 5.99 13.80
C LEU A 59 19.38 7.14 14.66
N ASP A 60 20.50 6.97 15.35
CA ASP A 60 21.08 8.05 16.15
C ASP A 60 21.51 9.22 15.26
N LYS A 61 22.14 8.92 14.12
CA LYS A 61 22.45 9.93 13.09
C LYS A 61 21.21 10.61 12.54
N LEU A 62 20.15 9.84 12.25
CA LEU A 62 18.89 10.42 11.79
C LEU A 62 18.27 11.33 12.86
N ARG A 63 18.29 10.93 14.12
CA ARG A 63 17.81 11.74 15.25
C ARG A 63 18.59 13.05 15.38
N GLU A 64 19.89 13.04 15.15
CA GLU A 64 20.68 14.27 15.09
C GLU A 64 20.26 15.16 13.93
N LYS A 65 20.05 14.59 12.74
CA LYS A 65 19.56 15.34 11.57
C LYS A 65 18.18 15.96 11.79
N LEU A 66 17.26 15.26 12.47
CA LEU A 66 15.92 15.78 12.75
C LEU A 66 15.91 17.02 13.65
N LYS A 67 16.97 17.22 14.45
CA LYS A 67 17.17 18.44 15.27
C LYS A 67 17.62 19.64 14.46
N ASP A 68 18.15 19.44 13.24
CA ASP A 68 18.59 20.52 12.36
C ASP A 68 17.37 21.24 11.74
N PRO A 69 17.16 22.54 12.04
CA PRO A 69 16.05 23.30 11.47
C PRO A 69 16.11 23.41 9.94
N ALA A 70 17.31 23.37 9.33
CA ALA A 70 17.43 23.42 7.87
C ALA A 70 16.92 22.13 7.24
N PHE A 71 17.25 20.98 7.84
CA PHE A 71 16.76 19.68 7.40
C PHE A 71 15.22 19.55 7.55
N ARG A 72 14.66 20.07 8.65
CA ARG A 72 13.20 20.11 8.86
C ARG A 72 12.45 21.06 7.93
N LYS A 73 13.14 22.04 7.34
CA LYS A 73 12.58 23.04 6.42
C LYS A 73 12.66 22.63 4.95
N ILE A 74 13.20 21.45 4.64
CA ILE A 74 13.15 20.89 3.29
C ILE A 74 11.67 20.87 2.83
N GLU A 75 11.39 21.38 1.65
CA GLU A 75 10.02 21.40 1.13
C GLU A 75 9.47 19.97 1.03
N GLY A 76 8.20 19.77 1.37
CA GLY A 76 7.58 18.45 1.38
C GLY A 76 7.96 17.57 2.57
N PHE A 77 8.71 18.08 3.56
CA PHE A 77 8.96 17.35 4.80
C PHE A 77 7.63 16.88 5.43
N PRO A 78 7.51 15.59 5.81
CA PRO A 78 6.24 15.05 6.31
C PRO A 78 5.86 15.61 7.69
N ILE A 79 4.57 15.53 8.00
CA ILE A 79 3.99 16.03 9.23
C ILE A 79 3.91 14.88 10.24
N GLY A 80 4.73 14.92 11.30
CA GLY A 80 4.75 13.91 12.34
C GLY A 80 5.80 14.23 13.41
N ALA A 81 5.67 13.62 14.59
CA ALA A 81 6.66 13.76 15.65
C ALA A 81 7.96 13.03 15.27
N ASP A 82 9.09 13.47 15.81
CA ASP A 82 10.41 12.86 15.61
C ASP A 82 10.39 11.37 15.92
N GLU A 83 9.73 10.98 17.01
CA GLU A 83 9.63 9.58 17.44
C GLU A 83 8.81 8.73 16.46
N ASP A 84 7.75 9.28 15.85
CA ASP A 84 6.96 8.57 14.84
C ASP A 84 7.78 8.39 13.55
N ILE A 85 8.53 9.41 13.13
CA ILE A 85 9.45 9.35 11.99
C ILE A 85 10.53 8.30 12.22
N LEU A 86 11.17 8.30 13.40
CA LEU A 86 12.21 7.33 13.76
C LEU A 86 11.64 5.91 13.88
N ALA A 87 10.42 5.75 14.41
CA ALA A 87 9.76 4.45 14.53
C ALA A 87 9.41 3.83 13.18
N LEU A 88 9.03 4.64 12.19
CA LEU A 88 8.70 4.21 10.83
C LEU A 88 9.94 4.03 9.93
N SER A 89 11.10 4.54 10.36
CA SER A 89 12.36 4.48 9.61
C SER A 89 13.18 3.21 9.89
N ASP A 90 13.97 2.79 8.89
CA ASP A 90 15.04 1.79 8.97
C ASP A 90 16.26 2.29 8.18
N PRO A 91 16.92 3.35 8.67
CA PRO A 91 18.01 3.97 7.95
C PRO A 91 19.23 3.03 7.91
N PRO A 92 20.07 3.07 6.85
CA PRO A 92 19.97 4.03 5.74
C PRO A 92 18.97 3.61 4.67
N TYR A 93 18.44 2.38 4.69
CA TYR A 93 17.63 1.81 3.62
C TYR A 93 16.28 2.51 3.42
N HIS A 94 15.64 2.98 4.49
CA HIS A 94 14.39 3.74 4.42
C HIS A 94 14.32 4.78 5.54
N THR A 95 13.93 6.01 5.19
CA THR A 95 13.53 7.03 6.16
C THR A 95 12.15 7.57 5.85
N ALA A 96 11.31 7.72 6.87
CA ALA A 96 9.98 8.34 6.80
C ALA A 96 10.05 9.89 6.71
N CYS A 97 11.10 10.40 6.10
CA CYS A 97 11.45 11.80 5.83
C CYS A 97 12.53 11.81 4.71
N PRO A 98 12.99 12.98 4.23
CA PRO A 98 14.10 13.02 3.27
C PRO A 98 15.29 12.21 3.78
N ASN A 99 15.90 11.37 2.95
CA ASN A 99 16.90 10.42 3.42
C ASN A 99 18.30 11.04 3.39
N PRO A 100 18.92 11.34 4.55
CA PRO A 100 20.20 12.04 4.59
C PRO A 100 21.39 11.18 4.15
N PHE A 101 21.19 9.88 3.93
CA PHE A 101 22.24 8.91 3.60
C PHE A 101 22.33 8.61 2.10
N ILE A 102 21.52 9.26 1.26
CA ILE A 102 21.54 9.03 -0.20
C ILE A 102 22.91 9.37 -0.81
N ALA A 103 23.53 10.48 -0.40
CA ALA A 103 24.85 10.86 -0.88
C ALA A 103 25.93 9.81 -0.53
N ASP A 104 25.87 9.23 0.67
CA ASP A 104 26.78 8.15 1.10
C ASP A 104 26.54 6.88 0.26
N PHE A 105 25.28 6.55 -0.01
CA PHE A 105 24.90 5.43 -0.89
C PHE A 105 25.47 5.60 -2.29
N ILE A 106 25.32 6.79 -2.90
CA ILE A 106 25.86 7.11 -4.23
C ILE A 106 27.38 7.09 -4.21
N THR A 107 28.02 7.58 -3.15
CA THR A 107 29.49 7.58 -3.04
C THR A 107 30.03 6.16 -2.98
N HIS A 108 29.36 5.29 -2.21
CA HIS A 108 29.81 3.92 -2.01
C HIS A 108 29.52 3.02 -3.22
N TYR A 109 28.38 3.21 -3.87
CA TYR A 109 27.94 2.32 -4.94
C TYR A 109 28.04 2.93 -6.34
N GLY A 110 27.81 4.23 -6.49
CA GLY A 110 27.76 4.90 -7.78
C GLY A 110 29.11 4.96 -8.48
N LYS A 111 29.05 5.17 -9.80
CA LYS A 111 30.21 5.43 -10.65
C LYS A 111 30.16 6.90 -11.09
N PRO A 112 31.24 7.69 -10.93
CA PRO A 112 31.30 9.04 -11.47
C PRO A 112 31.02 9.04 -12.98
N TYR A 113 30.40 10.10 -13.48
CA TYR A 113 30.23 10.27 -14.92
C TYR A 113 31.59 10.42 -15.61
N ASP A 114 31.83 9.61 -16.64
CA ASP A 114 33.00 9.73 -17.51
C ASP A 114 32.54 9.84 -18.96
N PRO A 115 32.71 11.00 -19.62
CA PRO A 115 32.27 11.21 -21.01
C PRO A 115 33.02 10.33 -22.02
N ARG A 116 34.14 9.70 -21.63
CA ARG A 116 34.91 8.80 -22.48
C ARG A 116 34.34 7.38 -22.51
N VAL A 117 33.50 7.02 -21.54
CA VAL A 117 32.86 5.71 -21.49
C VAL A 117 31.65 5.74 -22.43
N PRO A 118 31.67 4.98 -23.55
CA PRO A 118 30.59 5.03 -24.51
C PRO A 118 29.31 4.48 -23.86
N TYR A 119 28.23 5.24 -24.00
CA TYR A 119 26.89 4.79 -23.68
C TYR A 119 26.02 5.11 -24.90
N SER A 120 25.54 4.05 -25.55
CA SER A 120 24.66 4.16 -26.71
C SER A 120 23.47 3.22 -26.50
N ARG A 121 22.28 3.81 -26.40
CA ARG A 121 20.99 3.13 -26.30
C ARG A 121 20.01 3.88 -27.19
N GLU A 122 19.21 3.13 -27.92
CA GLU A 122 18.12 3.67 -28.73
C GLU A 122 16.83 3.76 -27.91
N PRO A 123 15.84 4.57 -28.33
CA PRO A 123 14.52 4.57 -27.71
C PRO A 123 13.92 3.16 -27.67
N PHE A 124 13.52 2.70 -26.48
CA PHE A 124 12.87 1.41 -26.33
C PHE A 124 11.36 1.53 -26.63
N ALA A 125 10.90 0.75 -27.60
CA ALA A 125 9.49 0.57 -27.92
C ALA A 125 9.17 -0.93 -27.87
N ALA A 126 8.48 -1.37 -26.83
CA ALA A 126 7.91 -2.70 -26.79
C ALA A 126 6.46 -2.61 -26.35
N ASP A 127 5.57 -3.30 -27.06
CA ASP A 127 4.21 -3.56 -26.58
C ASP A 127 4.30 -4.48 -25.37
N VAL A 128 4.36 -3.87 -24.18
CA VAL A 128 4.46 -4.63 -22.93
C VAL A 128 3.07 -5.02 -22.48
N SER A 129 2.84 -6.34 -22.42
CA SER A 129 1.54 -6.90 -22.09
C SER A 129 1.64 -7.82 -20.86
N GLU A 130 1.63 -7.21 -19.67
CA GLU A 130 1.82 -7.88 -18.38
C GLU A 130 0.54 -7.80 -17.52
N GLY A 131 0.23 -8.90 -16.82
CA GLY A 131 -0.94 -8.99 -15.95
C GLY A 131 -0.69 -8.43 -14.53
N LYS A 132 -1.76 -8.01 -13.85
CA LYS A 132 -1.72 -7.50 -12.45
C LYS A 132 -1.84 -8.59 -11.38
N ASN A 133 -1.75 -9.87 -11.77
CA ASN A 133 -2.00 -11.01 -10.88
C ASN A 133 -0.74 -11.50 -10.15
N ASP A 134 0.39 -10.79 -10.28
CA ASP A 134 1.63 -11.19 -9.62
C ASP A 134 1.49 -11.11 -8.09
N PRO A 135 1.95 -12.13 -7.32
CA PRO A 135 1.86 -12.12 -5.86
C PRO A 135 2.52 -10.90 -5.21
N ILE A 136 3.70 -10.48 -5.67
CA ILE A 136 4.40 -9.30 -5.14
C ILE A 136 3.57 -8.03 -5.41
N TYR A 137 2.97 -7.94 -6.60
CA TYR A 137 2.06 -6.84 -6.94
C TYR A 137 0.82 -6.82 -6.04
N ASN A 138 0.33 -7.96 -5.58
CA ASN A 138 -0.89 -8.05 -4.77
C ASN A 138 -0.65 -8.06 -3.25
N ALA A 139 0.61 -8.11 -2.80
CA ALA A 139 0.97 -8.16 -1.38
C ALA A 139 0.41 -6.98 -0.56
N HIS A 140 0.35 -5.78 -1.16
CA HIS A 140 -0.32 -4.61 -0.58
C HIS A 140 -1.03 -3.80 -1.66
N SER A 141 -2.30 -3.47 -1.41
CA SER A 141 -3.10 -2.64 -2.31
C SER A 141 -2.66 -1.17 -2.24
N TYR A 142 -2.74 -0.46 -3.36
CA TYR A 142 -2.44 0.96 -3.45
C TYR A 142 -3.14 1.57 -4.66
N HIS A 143 -3.25 2.91 -4.73
CA HIS A 143 -4.12 3.60 -5.68
C HIS A 143 -3.68 3.45 -7.14
N THR A 144 -2.38 3.63 -7.41
CA THR A 144 -1.76 3.42 -8.72
C THR A 144 -0.53 2.53 -8.55
N LYS A 145 -0.39 1.56 -9.45
CA LYS A 145 0.73 0.62 -9.47
C LYS A 145 1.01 0.19 -10.90
N VAL A 146 2.29 0.13 -11.25
CA VAL A 146 2.77 -0.48 -12.49
C VAL A 146 3.36 -1.87 -12.17
N PRO A 147 3.01 -2.92 -12.92
CA PRO A 147 3.64 -4.24 -12.74
C PRO A 147 5.15 -4.17 -12.90
N HIS A 148 5.92 -4.66 -11.91
CA HIS A 148 7.38 -4.59 -11.93
C HIS A 148 7.99 -5.28 -13.17
N LYS A 149 7.36 -6.36 -13.66
CA LYS A 149 7.75 -7.06 -14.91
C LYS A 149 7.76 -6.16 -16.14
N ALA A 150 6.87 -5.17 -16.18
CA ALA A 150 6.86 -4.19 -17.27
C ALA A 150 8.07 -3.24 -17.16
N ILE A 151 8.36 -2.77 -15.94
CA ILE A 151 9.47 -1.87 -15.64
C ILE A 151 10.83 -2.53 -15.89
N MET A 152 10.96 -3.83 -15.56
CA MET A 152 12.19 -4.60 -15.72
C MET A 152 12.76 -4.51 -17.14
N ARG A 153 11.91 -4.52 -18.18
CA ARG A 153 12.36 -4.46 -19.58
C ARG A 153 13.07 -3.14 -19.89
N TYR A 154 12.50 -2.03 -19.42
CA TYR A 154 13.12 -0.71 -19.58
C TYR A 154 14.42 -0.59 -18.80
N ILE A 155 14.45 -1.09 -17.55
CA ILE A 155 15.67 -1.13 -16.74
C ILE A 155 16.75 -1.95 -17.45
N GLN A 156 16.43 -3.15 -17.93
CA GLN A 156 17.37 -4.03 -18.64
C GLN A 156 17.93 -3.40 -19.90
N HIS A 157 17.10 -2.65 -20.65
CA HIS A 157 17.52 -1.97 -21.86
C HIS A 157 18.45 -0.78 -21.58
N TYR A 158 18.07 0.12 -20.68
CA TYR A 158 18.78 1.39 -20.48
C TYR A 158 19.96 1.32 -19.51
N THR A 159 20.13 0.23 -18.75
CA THR A 159 21.17 0.13 -17.71
C THR A 159 21.94 -1.17 -17.76
N THR A 160 23.05 -1.22 -17.03
CA THR A 160 23.87 -2.41 -16.79
C THR A 160 23.87 -2.79 -15.31
N PRO A 161 24.16 -4.05 -14.95
CA PRO A 161 24.40 -4.46 -13.56
C PRO A 161 25.26 -3.47 -12.75
N GLY A 162 24.80 -3.14 -11.54
CA GLY A 162 25.45 -2.17 -10.64
C GLY A 162 25.15 -0.69 -10.91
N ASP A 163 24.50 -0.35 -12.03
CA ASP A 163 24.02 1.02 -12.28
C ASP A 163 22.89 1.41 -11.31
N ILE A 164 22.72 2.71 -11.09
CA ILE A 164 21.73 3.27 -10.18
C ILE A 164 20.48 3.72 -10.96
N VAL A 165 19.35 3.12 -10.61
CA VAL A 165 18.01 3.49 -11.09
C VAL A 165 17.33 4.39 -10.07
N PHE A 166 16.70 5.47 -10.53
CA PHE A 166 15.93 6.36 -9.67
C PHE A 166 14.44 6.40 -10.05
N ASP A 167 13.59 6.59 -9.05
CA ASP A 167 12.16 6.89 -9.20
C ASP A 167 11.71 7.85 -8.09
N GLY A 168 11.31 9.07 -8.45
CA GLY A 168 10.86 10.11 -7.50
C GLY A 168 9.36 10.14 -7.22
N PHE A 169 8.59 9.28 -7.90
CA PHE A 169 7.17 9.06 -7.67
C PHE A 169 6.92 7.57 -7.48
N CYS A 170 7.70 6.94 -6.59
CA CYS A 170 7.83 5.49 -6.61
C CYS A 170 6.53 4.76 -6.23
N GLY A 171 5.58 5.44 -5.57
CA GLY A 171 4.36 4.83 -5.06
C GLY A 171 4.71 3.60 -4.22
N THR A 172 4.22 2.44 -4.62
CA THR A 172 4.56 1.17 -3.92
C THR A 172 5.99 0.67 -4.10
N GLY A 173 6.85 1.34 -4.87
CA GLY A 173 8.26 0.97 -5.07
C GLY A 173 8.50 -0.11 -6.12
N MET A 174 7.60 -0.28 -7.09
CA MET A 174 7.73 -1.33 -8.11
C MET A 174 8.96 -1.16 -9.00
N THR A 175 9.48 0.06 -9.14
CA THR A 175 10.76 0.32 -9.80
C THR A 175 11.94 -0.30 -9.03
N GLY A 176 11.93 -0.25 -7.70
CA GLY A 176 12.94 -0.92 -6.88
C GLY A 176 12.82 -2.45 -6.94
N VAL A 177 11.60 -2.98 -6.90
CA VAL A 177 11.35 -4.43 -7.10
C VAL A 177 11.88 -4.86 -8.47
N ALA A 178 11.60 -4.09 -9.52
CA ALA A 178 12.11 -4.35 -10.86
C ALA A 178 13.64 -4.29 -10.93
N ALA A 179 14.27 -3.30 -10.28
CA ALA A 179 15.73 -3.19 -10.24
C ALA A 179 16.39 -4.39 -9.54
N ALA A 180 15.81 -4.84 -8.42
CA ALA A 180 16.30 -6.00 -7.68
C ALA A 180 16.13 -7.31 -8.47
N LEU A 181 15.00 -7.49 -9.16
CA LEU A 181 14.71 -8.72 -9.92
C LEU A 181 15.26 -8.70 -11.36
N ALA A 182 15.73 -7.56 -11.87
CA ALA A 182 16.33 -7.44 -13.19
C ALA A 182 17.72 -8.09 -13.23
N MET A 183 17.79 -9.41 -13.11
CA MET A 183 18.96 -10.20 -13.46
C MET A 183 19.19 -10.13 -14.98
N GLN A 184 20.45 -10.25 -15.40
CA GLN A 184 20.80 -10.31 -16.82
C GLN A 184 20.09 -11.50 -17.46
N SER A 185 19.09 -11.23 -18.31
CA SER A 185 18.64 -12.22 -19.29
C SER A 185 19.69 -12.29 -20.39
N GLU A 186 20.71 -13.13 -20.22
CA GLU A 186 21.30 -13.77 -21.39
C GLU A 186 20.50 -15.05 -21.63
N ASP A 187 19.72 -15.01 -22.72
CA ASP A 187 19.06 -16.13 -23.40
C ASP A 187 18.40 -17.24 -22.55
N ALA A 188 17.07 -17.33 -22.64
CA ALA A 188 16.27 -18.44 -22.11
C ALA A 188 16.49 -19.80 -22.82
N ARG A 189 17.70 -20.08 -23.33
CA ARG A 189 18.07 -21.31 -24.06
C ARG A 189 19.40 -21.93 -23.65
N VAL A 190 20.07 -21.50 -22.57
CA VAL A 190 21.28 -22.16 -22.08
C VAL A 190 20.97 -22.94 -20.79
N PRO A 191 21.21 -24.27 -20.75
CA PRO A 191 21.00 -25.07 -19.55
C PRO A 191 21.92 -24.65 -18.39
N SER A 192 21.34 -24.58 -17.20
CA SER A 192 21.97 -24.18 -15.93
C SER A 192 22.96 -25.23 -15.41
N SER A 193 24.16 -25.31 -15.98
CA SER A 193 25.19 -26.25 -15.49
C SER A 193 26.57 -25.63 -15.25
N ILE A 194 26.70 -24.31 -15.26
CA ILE A 194 27.93 -23.62 -14.86
C ILE A 194 27.57 -22.47 -13.93
N ALA A 195 28.24 -22.46 -12.76
CA ALA A 195 28.02 -21.65 -11.57
C ALA A 195 27.38 -20.25 -11.77
N PRO A 196 26.51 -19.79 -10.86
CA PRO A 196 26.00 -18.43 -10.89
C PRO A 196 27.17 -17.49 -10.60
N VAL A 197 27.75 -16.92 -11.66
CA VAL A 197 28.60 -15.75 -11.51
C VAL A 197 27.71 -14.70 -10.88
N ARG A 198 28.03 -14.28 -9.65
CA ARG A 198 27.36 -13.22 -8.89
C ARG A 198 27.37 -11.93 -9.73
N SER A 199 26.39 -11.77 -10.61
CA SER A 199 26.16 -10.59 -11.43
C SER A 199 25.44 -9.55 -10.57
N ALA A 200 26.09 -8.40 -10.35
CA ALA A 200 25.64 -7.37 -9.43
C ALA A 200 24.19 -6.95 -9.73
N HIS A 201 23.30 -6.96 -8.71
CA HIS A 201 21.95 -6.44 -8.90
C HIS A 201 22.03 -4.95 -9.26
N ARG A 202 21.00 -4.43 -9.93
CA ARG A 202 20.90 -2.99 -10.12
C ARG A 202 20.48 -2.36 -8.81
N ARG A 203 20.97 -1.15 -8.58
CA ARG A 203 20.74 -0.44 -7.34
C ARG A 203 19.61 0.55 -7.54
N SER A 204 18.82 0.80 -6.50
CA SER A 204 17.69 1.72 -6.62
C SER A 204 17.71 2.82 -5.57
N ILE A 205 17.35 4.02 -6.01
CA ILE A 205 17.04 5.15 -5.14
C ILE A 205 15.58 5.49 -5.39
N LEU A 206 14.74 5.34 -4.37
CA LEU A 206 13.31 5.61 -4.47
C LEU A 206 12.95 6.82 -3.62
N ALA A 207 12.06 7.65 -4.12
CA ALA A 207 11.43 8.70 -3.35
C ALA A 207 9.94 8.76 -3.67
N ASP A 208 9.17 9.18 -2.67
CA ASP A 208 7.77 9.56 -2.82
C ASP A 208 7.44 10.58 -1.74
N LEU A 209 6.50 11.49 -2.02
CA LEU A 209 6.04 12.47 -1.04
C LEU A 209 5.28 11.80 0.11
N SER A 210 4.65 10.64 -0.13
CA SER A 210 3.81 9.93 0.83
C SER A 210 4.63 8.99 1.74
N PRO A 211 4.52 9.17 3.08
CA PRO A 211 5.03 8.18 4.04
C PRO A 211 4.45 6.78 3.82
N MET A 212 3.18 6.65 3.40
CA MET A 212 2.60 5.34 3.13
C MET A 212 3.21 4.67 1.90
N ALA A 213 3.46 5.44 0.83
CA ALA A 213 4.12 4.95 -0.37
C ALA A 213 5.51 4.37 -0.04
N THR A 214 6.36 5.17 0.60
CA THR A 214 7.73 4.75 0.95
C THR A 214 7.75 3.62 1.98
N PHE A 215 6.78 3.61 2.91
CA PHE A 215 6.59 2.49 3.83
C PHE A 215 6.28 1.18 3.08
N ILE A 216 5.36 1.19 2.12
CA ILE A 216 5.06 0.00 1.29
C ILE A 216 6.32 -0.41 0.51
N ALA A 217 6.97 0.53 -0.17
CA ALA A 217 8.17 0.27 -0.96
C ALA A 217 9.27 -0.38 -0.11
N SER A 218 9.51 0.14 1.09
CA SER A 218 10.51 -0.40 2.00
C SER A 218 10.21 -1.84 2.43
N ASN A 219 8.94 -2.20 2.62
CA ASN A 219 8.55 -3.54 3.07
C ASN A 219 8.46 -4.56 1.92
N LEU A 220 8.18 -4.13 0.68
CA LEU A 220 8.32 -5.01 -0.49
C LEU A 220 9.77 -5.41 -0.76
N LEU A 221 10.72 -4.52 -0.44
CA LEU A 221 12.17 -4.77 -0.58
C LEU A 221 12.81 -5.29 0.71
N ARG A 222 12.06 -5.36 1.81
CA ARG A 222 12.57 -5.80 3.12
C ARG A 222 12.79 -7.30 3.11
N PRO A 223 14.00 -7.78 3.43
CA PRO A 223 14.24 -9.20 3.61
C PRO A 223 13.45 -9.77 4.78
N ILE A 224 12.79 -10.90 4.57
CA ILE A 224 11.92 -11.56 5.53
C ILE A 224 12.21 -13.07 5.57
N ASP A 225 12.27 -13.61 6.79
CA ASP A 225 12.24 -15.05 7.03
C ASP A 225 10.81 -15.51 7.32
N ARG A 226 10.28 -16.37 6.45
CA ARG A 226 8.90 -16.87 6.52
C ARG A 226 8.59 -17.51 7.86
N ARG A 227 9.50 -18.33 8.39
CA ARG A 227 9.26 -19.11 9.61
C ARG A 227 9.11 -18.19 10.83
N ASN A 228 10.08 -17.33 11.08
CA ASN A 228 10.05 -16.40 12.20
C ASN A 228 8.89 -15.41 12.10
N PHE A 229 8.60 -14.93 10.88
CA PHE A 229 7.45 -14.06 10.66
C PHE A 229 6.13 -14.74 11.01
N MET A 230 5.85 -15.92 10.45
CA MET A 230 4.59 -16.62 10.72
C MET A 230 4.46 -17.11 12.16
N GLN A 231 5.56 -17.44 12.83
CA GLN A 231 5.55 -17.71 14.27
C GLN A 231 5.16 -16.47 15.08
N THR A 232 5.70 -15.31 14.72
CA THR A 232 5.39 -14.04 15.41
C THR A 232 3.97 -13.59 15.15
N VAL A 233 3.46 -13.74 13.91
CA VAL A 233 2.04 -13.52 13.56
C VAL A 233 1.13 -14.33 14.48
N LYS A 234 1.38 -15.65 14.60
CA LYS A 234 0.58 -16.53 15.46
C LYS A 234 0.64 -16.11 16.93
N ALA A 235 1.81 -15.72 17.43
CA ALA A 235 1.98 -15.26 18.80
C ALA A 235 1.19 -13.97 19.08
N VAL A 236 1.27 -12.98 18.18
CA VAL A 236 0.51 -11.73 18.27
C VAL A 236 -0.99 -12.00 18.22
N CYS A 237 -1.47 -12.82 17.28
CA CYS A 237 -2.88 -13.17 17.16
C CYS A 237 -3.40 -13.92 18.38
N ALA A 238 -2.62 -14.88 18.91
CA ALA A 238 -2.98 -15.60 20.13
C ALA A 238 -3.08 -14.67 21.35
N ALA A 239 -2.19 -13.69 21.48
CA ALA A 239 -2.24 -12.70 22.55
C ALA A 239 -3.50 -11.82 22.47
N VAL A 240 -3.84 -11.30 21.27
CA VAL A 240 -5.07 -10.50 21.08
C VAL A 240 -6.32 -11.36 21.30
N GLU A 241 -6.31 -12.61 20.83
CA GLU A 241 -7.41 -13.54 21.01
C GLU A 241 -7.66 -13.87 22.49
N ALA A 242 -6.60 -14.03 23.29
CA ALA A 242 -6.71 -14.24 24.73
C ALA A 242 -7.30 -13.02 25.46
N GLU A 243 -7.01 -11.81 24.98
CA GLU A 243 -7.42 -10.56 25.60
C GLU A 243 -8.87 -10.17 25.25
N VAL A 244 -9.21 -10.14 23.97
CA VAL A 244 -10.48 -9.59 23.46
C VAL A 244 -11.27 -10.56 22.57
N GLY A 245 -10.78 -11.79 22.35
CA GLY A 245 -11.37 -12.77 21.43
C GLY A 245 -12.83 -13.14 21.71
N THR A 246 -13.28 -13.01 22.98
CA THR A 246 -14.68 -13.23 23.36
C THR A 246 -15.68 -12.35 22.59
N LEU A 247 -15.24 -11.19 22.08
CA LEU A 247 -16.07 -10.27 21.28
C LEU A 247 -16.43 -10.82 19.88
N TYR A 248 -15.78 -11.90 19.44
CA TYR A 248 -16.13 -12.62 18.21
C TYR A 248 -16.94 -13.89 18.44
N LEU A 249 -17.44 -14.13 19.66
CA LEU A 249 -18.34 -15.26 19.92
C LEU A 249 -19.80 -14.86 19.65
N THR A 250 -20.60 -15.81 19.21
CA THR A 250 -22.06 -15.70 19.09
C THR A 250 -22.69 -17.02 19.43
N ARG A 251 -23.90 -17.01 20.02
CA ARG A 251 -24.70 -18.22 20.17
C ARG A 251 -25.02 -18.87 18.84
N HIS A 252 -24.97 -20.20 18.82
CA HIS A 252 -25.37 -21.00 17.67
C HIS A 252 -26.89 -21.14 17.61
N THR A 253 -27.54 -20.23 16.88
CA THR A 253 -29.00 -20.19 16.71
C THR A 253 -29.43 -19.94 15.26
N GLY A 254 -28.48 -20.09 14.33
CA GLY A 254 -28.64 -19.70 12.93
C GLY A 254 -29.03 -20.85 12.00
N TRP A 255 -29.20 -20.52 10.72
CA TRP A 255 -29.35 -21.45 9.62
C TRP A 255 -28.04 -21.59 8.85
N LYS A 256 -27.85 -22.71 8.13
CA LYS A 256 -26.66 -22.88 7.28
C LYS A 256 -26.73 -21.90 6.10
N VAL A 257 -25.59 -21.29 5.75
CA VAL A 257 -25.51 -20.34 4.63
C VAL A 257 -26.04 -20.95 3.33
N ARG A 258 -25.71 -22.23 3.07
CA ARG A 258 -26.16 -22.96 1.87
C ARG A 258 -27.68 -23.15 1.79
N ASP A 259 -28.38 -23.09 2.93
CA ASP A 259 -29.82 -23.32 3.05
C ASP A 259 -30.61 -22.00 3.14
N ARG A 260 -29.94 -20.83 3.04
CA ARG A 260 -30.53 -19.50 3.27
C ARG A 260 -31.75 -19.16 2.41
N LYS A 261 -31.84 -19.70 1.19
CA LYS A 261 -32.98 -19.46 0.28
C LYS A 261 -34.19 -20.33 0.60
N ARG A 262 -33.99 -21.45 1.29
CA ARG A 262 -35.02 -22.45 1.59
C ARG A 262 -35.61 -22.29 2.99
N LEU A 263 -34.80 -21.79 3.93
CA LEU A 263 -35.18 -21.66 5.32
C LEU A 263 -35.68 -20.25 5.64
N LYS A 264 -36.62 -20.16 6.58
CA LYS A 264 -37.07 -18.88 7.12
C LYS A 264 -35.94 -18.28 7.97
N HIS A 265 -35.67 -16.99 7.79
CA HIS A 265 -34.64 -16.27 8.56
C HIS A 265 -35.16 -15.97 9.97
N LYS A 266 -35.00 -16.93 10.89
CA LYS A 266 -35.39 -16.86 12.30
C LYS A 266 -34.35 -17.56 13.18
N GLN A 267 -34.49 -17.43 14.49
CA GLN A 267 -33.68 -18.22 15.43
C GLN A 267 -34.11 -19.69 15.40
N TYR A 268 -33.12 -20.59 15.42
CA TYR A 268 -33.27 -22.04 15.45
C TYR A 268 -32.65 -22.62 16.72
N SER A 269 -33.29 -23.63 17.31
CA SER A 269 -32.72 -24.41 18.40
C SER A 269 -31.82 -25.51 17.84
N HIS A 270 -30.60 -25.62 18.35
CA HIS A 270 -29.65 -26.68 18.02
C HIS A 270 -29.49 -27.65 19.20
N HIS A 271 -29.13 -28.91 18.92
CA HIS A 271 -29.12 -29.99 19.91
C HIS A 271 -28.18 -29.77 21.11
N SER A 272 -27.21 -28.86 21.01
CA SER A 272 -26.38 -28.43 22.14
C SER A 272 -26.20 -26.91 22.14
N PRO A 273 -26.28 -26.25 23.31
CA PRO A 273 -25.88 -24.85 23.44
C PRO A 273 -24.39 -24.77 23.13
N SER A 274 -24.07 -24.16 22.00
CA SER A 274 -22.72 -23.96 21.52
C SER A 274 -22.56 -22.53 21.02
N HIS A 275 -21.33 -22.05 21.04
CA HIS A 275 -20.95 -20.77 20.45
C HIS A 275 -20.21 -21.02 19.14
N GLY A 276 -20.44 -20.14 18.18
CA GLY A 276 -19.66 -20.05 16.96
C GLY A 276 -18.80 -18.79 16.95
N ARG A 277 -17.85 -18.75 16.01
CA ARG A 277 -16.98 -17.59 15.79
C ARG A 277 -17.51 -16.74 14.65
N VAL A 278 -17.76 -15.46 14.92
CA VAL A 278 -18.21 -14.46 13.95
C VAL A 278 -17.13 -14.24 12.90
N GLU A 279 -17.59 -14.15 11.66
CA GLU A 279 -16.79 -13.98 10.45
C GLU A 279 -16.94 -12.59 9.87
N PHE A 280 -18.16 -12.08 9.94
CA PHE A 280 -18.51 -10.69 9.70
C PHE A 280 -19.91 -10.43 10.26
N THR A 281 -20.18 -9.17 10.59
CA THR A 281 -21.54 -8.69 10.86
C THR A 281 -21.94 -7.73 9.76
N LEU A 282 -23.14 -7.93 9.21
CA LEU A 282 -23.76 -6.98 8.31
C LEU A 282 -24.43 -5.89 9.13
N TYR A 283 -23.99 -4.65 8.96
CA TYR A 283 -24.65 -3.48 9.50
C TYR A 283 -25.38 -2.74 8.38
N SER A 284 -26.53 -2.20 8.73
CA SER A 284 -27.35 -1.36 7.88
C SER A 284 -27.55 0.00 8.51
N ASP A 285 -27.49 1.04 7.69
CA ASP A 285 -28.06 2.34 8.05
C ASP A 285 -29.53 2.17 8.42
N VAL A 286 -29.97 2.98 9.39
CA VAL A 286 -31.37 3.10 9.74
C VAL A 286 -31.98 4.27 8.98
N THR A 287 -33.09 4.02 8.30
CA THR A 287 -33.80 5.00 7.48
C THR A 287 -35.21 5.20 8.00
N ARG A 288 -35.79 6.34 7.67
CA ARG A 288 -37.14 6.75 8.04
C ARG A 288 -38.01 6.80 6.79
N CYS A 289 -39.19 6.20 6.88
CA CYS A 289 -40.21 6.26 5.83
C CYS A 289 -40.76 7.68 5.72
N PRO A 290 -40.81 8.29 4.52
CA PRO A 290 -41.32 9.66 4.38
C PRO A 290 -42.83 9.78 4.58
N GLU A 291 -43.59 8.67 4.46
CA GLU A 291 -45.06 8.69 4.57
C GLU A 291 -45.55 8.55 6.02
N CYS A 292 -44.97 7.61 6.78
CA CYS A 292 -45.43 7.31 8.15
C CYS A 292 -44.39 7.59 9.23
N SER A 293 -43.21 8.08 8.87
CA SER A 293 -42.09 8.35 9.80
C SER A 293 -41.57 7.14 10.58
N ALA A 294 -42.02 5.92 10.27
CA ALA A 294 -41.50 4.70 10.89
C ALA A 294 -40.03 4.48 10.48
N GLU A 295 -39.21 4.06 11.45
CA GLU A 295 -37.78 3.80 11.27
C GLU A 295 -37.54 2.31 11.04
N THR A 296 -36.69 1.96 10.07
CA THR A 296 -36.35 0.57 9.73
C THR A 296 -34.90 0.45 9.25
N ALA A 297 -34.28 -0.73 9.24
CA ALA A 297 -33.02 -0.83 8.49
C ALA A 297 -33.30 -0.68 7.01
N LEU A 298 -32.40 0.00 6.33
CA LEU A 298 -32.37 -0.03 4.88
C LEU A 298 -32.32 -1.47 4.36
N TYR A 299 -31.53 -2.36 4.98
CA TYR A 299 -31.46 -3.79 4.63
C TYR A 299 -32.83 -4.47 4.54
N ASP A 300 -33.71 -4.20 5.51
CA ASP A 300 -35.02 -4.85 5.64
C ASP A 300 -35.95 -4.50 4.46
N VAL A 301 -35.70 -3.38 3.78
CA VAL A 301 -36.53 -2.86 2.69
C VAL A 301 -35.84 -2.87 1.34
N ILE A 302 -34.50 -2.81 1.27
CA ILE A 302 -33.73 -2.71 0.02
C ILE A 302 -33.25 -4.06 -0.49
N VAL A 303 -32.95 -5.03 0.37
CA VAL A 303 -32.33 -6.28 -0.06
C VAL A 303 -33.41 -7.31 -0.42
N ASP A 304 -33.30 -7.90 -1.60
CA ASP A 304 -34.05 -9.07 -1.99
C ASP A 304 -33.20 -10.33 -1.79
N GLU A 305 -33.38 -11.00 -0.66
CA GLU A 305 -32.67 -12.23 -0.29
C GLU A 305 -32.99 -13.43 -1.21
N GLN A 306 -34.13 -13.43 -1.90
CA GLN A 306 -34.50 -14.52 -2.80
C GLN A 306 -33.76 -14.39 -4.13
N ASN A 307 -33.77 -13.18 -4.68
CA ASN A 307 -33.20 -12.86 -5.98
C ASN A 307 -31.73 -12.42 -5.94
N ASP A 308 -31.16 -12.18 -4.75
CA ASP A 308 -29.80 -11.68 -4.55
C ASP A 308 -29.55 -10.31 -5.21
N THR A 309 -30.57 -9.45 -5.16
CA THR A 309 -30.58 -8.11 -5.79
C THR A 309 -30.94 -7.01 -4.79
N LEU A 310 -30.74 -5.76 -5.21
CA LEU A 310 -31.29 -4.59 -4.52
C LEU A 310 -32.58 -4.16 -5.21
N ARG A 311 -33.59 -3.78 -4.43
CA ARG A 311 -34.87 -3.26 -4.90
C ARG A 311 -34.73 -1.79 -5.30
N SER A 312 -35.39 -1.38 -6.38
CA SER A 312 -35.48 0.03 -6.80
C SER A 312 -36.56 0.81 -6.04
N ASP A 313 -37.69 0.14 -5.77
CA ASP A 313 -38.81 0.67 -5.02
C ASP A 313 -38.95 -0.07 -3.68
N LEU A 314 -38.96 0.71 -2.61
CA LEU A 314 -38.99 0.20 -1.25
C LEU A 314 -40.42 0.19 -0.74
N VAL A 315 -40.83 -0.93 -0.13
CA VAL A 315 -42.15 -1.05 0.51
C VAL A 315 -41.97 -0.87 2.00
N CYS A 316 -42.65 0.13 2.57
CA CYS A 316 -42.59 0.37 4.01
C CYS A 316 -43.27 -0.78 4.78
N PRO A 317 -42.60 -1.44 5.74
CA PRO A 317 -43.19 -2.54 6.50
C PRO A 317 -44.30 -2.11 7.48
N HIS A 318 -44.45 -0.80 7.73
CA HIS A 318 -45.42 -0.24 8.67
C HIS A 318 -46.70 0.28 8.00
N CYS A 319 -46.57 1.07 6.93
CA CYS A 319 -47.72 1.67 6.23
C CYS A 319 -47.95 1.11 4.82
N SER A 320 -47.10 0.18 4.36
CA SER A 320 -47.17 -0.42 3.01
C SER A 320 -46.99 0.57 1.85
N ALA A 321 -46.56 1.81 2.11
CA ALA A 321 -46.29 2.77 1.05
C ALA A 321 -45.13 2.31 0.16
N HIS A 322 -45.30 2.51 -1.15
CA HIS A 322 -44.28 2.30 -2.17
C HIS A 322 -43.53 3.59 -2.41
N VAL A 323 -42.25 3.62 -2.06
CA VAL A 323 -41.44 4.83 -2.05
C VAL A 323 -40.08 4.56 -2.70
N PRO A 324 -39.64 5.37 -3.68
CA PRO A 324 -38.28 5.28 -4.23
C PRO A 324 -37.21 5.45 -3.15
N GLU A 325 -36.11 4.69 -3.23
CA GLU A 325 -34.99 4.72 -2.24
C GLU A 325 -34.53 6.15 -1.92
N ALA A 326 -34.38 7.00 -2.94
CA ALA A 326 -33.86 8.37 -2.79
C ALA A 326 -34.72 9.29 -1.89
N LYS A 327 -35.98 8.92 -1.61
CA LYS A 327 -36.86 9.68 -0.71
C LYS A 327 -36.79 9.22 0.75
N TRP A 328 -36.13 8.10 1.04
CA TRP A 328 -35.98 7.63 2.41
C TRP A 328 -34.91 8.43 3.14
N GLU A 329 -35.23 8.88 4.35
CA GLU A 329 -34.35 9.76 5.09
C GLU A 329 -33.41 8.96 6.00
N PRO A 330 -32.09 9.19 5.94
CA PRO A 330 -31.14 8.59 6.89
C PRO A 330 -31.36 9.13 8.31
N VAL A 331 -31.36 8.25 9.31
CA VAL A 331 -31.57 8.65 10.71
C VAL A 331 -30.23 8.87 11.43
N LYS A 332 -30.02 10.08 11.93
CA LYS A 332 -28.88 10.43 12.79
C LYS A 332 -29.22 10.26 14.27
N THR A 333 -28.24 9.89 15.07
CA THR A 333 -28.37 9.79 16.52
C THR A 333 -27.18 10.39 17.26
N SER A 334 -27.48 10.97 18.42
CA SER A 334 -26.49 11.34 19.44
C SER A 334 -25.92 10.09 20.08
N ILE A 335 -24.61 9.85 19.95
CA ILE A 335 -23.91 8.76 20.64
C ILE A 335 -22.76 9.32 21.46
N TYR A 336 -22.45 8.70 22.60
CA TYR A 336 -21.25 9.03 23.35
C TYR A 336 -20.05 8.31 22.72
N ASP A 337 -19.06 9.07 22.25
CA ASP A 337 -17.81 8.51 21.74
C ASP A 337 -16.83 8.29 22.90
N PRO A 338 -16.47 7.04 23.22
CA PRO A 338 -15.58 6.73 24.34
C PRO A 338 -14.13 7.19 24.12
N VAL A 339 -13.72 7.36 22.86
CA VAL A 339 -12.35 7.75 22.47
C VAL A 339 -12.21 9.27 22.47
N LEU A 340 -13.22 10.00 21.96
CA LEU A 340 -13.26 11.46 22.02
C LEU A 340 -13.79 12.00 23.36
N LYS A 341 -14.38 11.14 24.20
CA LYS A 341 -14.98 11.46 25.51
C LYS A 341 -16.04 12.57 25.43
N ARG A 342 -16.84 12.56 24.38
CA ARG A 342 -17.92 13.52 24.15
C ARG A 342 -19.06 12.92 23.33
N THR A 343 -20.23 13.55 23.39
CA THR A 343 -21.34 13.21 22.51
C THR A 343 -21.09 13.72 21.10
N ILE A 344 -21.31 12.86 20.10
CA ILE A 344 -21.21 13.18 18.68
C ILE A 344 -22.51 12.81 17.96
N GLN A 345 -22.74 13.41 16.80
CA GLN A 345 -23.82 13.05 15.88
C GLN A 345 -23.26 12.13 14.79
N GLN A 346 -23.83 10.94 14.65
CA GLN A 346 -23.49 10.02 13.57
C GLN A 346 -24.76 9.41 12.96
N LEU A 347 -24.63 8.93 11.72
CA LEU A 347 -25.64 8.09 11.11
C LEU A 347 -25.84 6.83 11.95
N ARG A 348 -27.08 6.52 12.32
CA ARG A 348 -27.39 5.32 13.10
C ARG A 348 -27.28 4.10 12.22
N ILE A 349 -26.43 3.17 12.63
CA ILE A 349 -26.32 1.83 12.03
C ILE A 349 -26.84 0.78 13.01
N LYS A 350 -27.45 -0.29 12.51
CA LYS A 350 -27.82 -1.47 13.30
C LYS A 350 -27.28 -2.76 12.69
N PRO A 351 -26.84 -3.74 13.51
CA PRO A 351 -26.55 -5.08 13.00
C PRO A 351 -27.86 -5.71 12.52
N VAL A 352 -27.84 -6.36 11.36
CA VAL A 352 -29.02 -7.00 10.75
C VAL A 352 -28.81 -8.49 10.46
N LEU A 353 -27.55 -8.91 10.27
CA LEU A 353 -27.19 -10.30 10.01
C LEU A 353 -25.80 -10.59 10.56
N ILE A 354 -25.60 -11.77 11.13
CA ILE A 354 -24.29 -12.25 11.59
C ILE A 354 -23.93 -13.52 10.84
N ASN A 355 -22.79 -13.51 10.14
CA ASN A 355 -22.19 -14.70 9.56
C ASN A 355 -21.15 -15.26 10.53
N TYR A 356 -21.22 -16.56 10.82
CA TYR A 356 -20.35 -17.20 11.80
C TYR A 356 -20.06 -18.67 11.44
N THR A 357 -19.03 -19.24 12.05
CA THR A 357 -18.61 -20.64 11.84
C THR A 357 -18.75 -21.45 13.12
N VAL A 358 -19.26 -22.67 13.00
CA VAL A 358 -19.22 -23.74 14.01
C VAL A 358 -18.56 -24.96 13.39
N GLY A 359 -17.43 -25.40 13.97
CA GLY A 359 -16.58 -26.41 13.34
C GLY A 359 -16.10 -25.95 11.96
N THR A 360 -16.51 -26.66 10.91
CA THR A 360 -16.18 -26.35 9.51
C THR A 360 -17.35 -25.73 8.73
N THR A 361 -18.52 -25.55 9.35
CA THR A 361 -19.74 -25.13 8.66
C THR A 361 -20.08 -23.66 8.92
N ARG A 362 -20.46 -22.95 7.86
CA ARG A 362 -20.90 -21.54 7.91
C ARG A 362 -22.40 -21.42 8.15
N TYR A 363 -22.74 -20.51 9.05
CA TYR A 363 -24.10 -20.18 9.44
C TYR A 363 -24.37 -18.68 9.35
N GLU A 364 -25.64 -18.33 9.25
CA GLU A 364 -26.17 -16.98 9.37
C GLU A 364 -27.26 -16.95 10.44
N LYS A 365 -27.34 -15.85 11.19
CA LYS A 365 -28.41 -15.59 12.15
C LYS A 365 -28.79 -14.11 12.12
N LEU A 366 -30.00 -13.83 12.60
CA LEU A 366 -30.35 -12.49 13.05
C LEU A 366 -29.65 -12.20 14.40
N PRO A 367 -29.22 -10.96 14.66
CA PRO A 367 -28.69 -10.59 15.97
C PRO A 367 -29.69 -10.87 17.10
N ASP A 368 -29.22 -11.37 18.23
CA ASP A 368 -30.00 -11.61 19.44
C ASP A 368 -29.51 -10.72 20.62
N PRO A 369 -30.18 -10.75 21.79
CA PRO A 369 -29.77 -9.92 22.92
C PRO A 369 -28.33 -10.13 23.41
N GLU A 370 -27.74 -11.31 23.24
CA GLU A 370 -26.33 -11.55 23.61
C GLU A 370 -25.38 -10.85 22.65
N ASP A 371 -25.71 -10.83 21.36
CA ASP A 371 -24.93 -10.08 20.36
C ASP A 371 -24.93 -8.56 20.65
N LEU A 372 -26.05 -8.03 21.16
CA LEU A 372 -26.16 -6.62 21.57
C LEU A 372 -25.32 -6.33 22.83
N LEU A 373 -25.33 -7.22 23.81
CA LEU A 373 -24.46 -7.10 24.99
C LEU A 373 -22.97 -7.16 24.63
N ILE A 374 -22.60 -7.99 23.65
CA ILE A 374 -21.22 -8.05 23.13
C ILE A 374 -20.84 -6.73 22.43
N HIS A 375 -21.78 -6.11 21.71
CA HIS A 375 -21.57 -4.79 21.12
C HIS A 375 -21.30 -3.73 22.20
N ASP A 376 -22.13 -3.68 23.25
CA ASP A 376 -21.96 -2.74 24.36
C ASP A 376 -20.63 -2.96 25.09
N LYS A 377 -20.23 -4.23 25.29
CA LYS A 377 -18.92 -4.58 25.84
C LYS A 377 -17.77 -4.09 24.96
N ALA A 378 -17.90 -4.17 23.63
CA ALA A 378 -16.89 -3.64 22.73
C ALA A 378 -16.77 -2.11 22.84
N VAL A 379 -17.91 -1.39 22.94
CA VAL A 379 -17.92 0.06 23.17
C VAL A 379 -17.27 0.42 24.52
N ASP A 380 -17.53 -0.35 25.57
CA ASP A 380 -16.91 -0.13 26.88
C ASP A 380 -15.39 -0.38 26.85
N THR A 381 -14.96 -1.43 26.15
CA THR A 381 -13.53 -1.79 25.98
C THR A 381 -12.74 -0.68 25.27
N LEU A 382 -13.37 0.11 24.39
CA LEU A 382 -12.72 1.26 23.74
C LEU A 382 -12.27 2.36 24.70
N LYS A 383 -12.74 2.36 25.95
CA LYS A 383 -12.25 3.30 26.97
C LYS A 383 -10.79 3.02 27.37
N THR A 384 -10.32 1.79 27.17
CA THR A 384 -8.97 1.35 27.55
C THR A 384 -8.14 0.92 26.34
N VAL A 385 -8.74 0.23 25.37
CA VAL A 385 -8.07 -0.28 24.17
C VAL A 385 -8.60 0.46 22.94
N CYS A 386 -7.91 1.51 22.52
CA CYS A 386 -8.33 2.34 21.39
C CYS A 386 -7.17 2.81 20.51
N LEU A 387 -7.52 3.10 19.26
CA LEU A 387 -6.67 3.83 18.32
C LEU A 387 -6.46 5.29 18.77
N PRO A 388 -5.33 5.91 18.37
CA PRO A 388 -5.09 7.32 18.65
C PRO A 388 -6.19 8.22 18.07
N VAL A 389 -6.46 9.33 18.75
CA VAL A 389 -7.39 10.36 18.29
C VAL A 389 -6.75 11.14 17.15
N VAL A 390 -7.20 10.86 15.93
CA VAL A 390 -6.64 11.48 14.72
C VAL A 390 -7.77 12.14 13.92
N PRO A 391 -7.89 13.48 13.91
CA PRO A 391 -8.89 14.18 13.11
C PRO A 391 -8.56 14.06 11.61
N LEU A 392 -9.58 14.00 10.76
CA LEU A 392 -9.37 13.93 9.31
C LEU A 392 -8.80 15.26 8.78
N ILE A 393 -7.82 15.16 7.87
CA ILE A 393 -7.28 16.33 7.17
C ILE A 393 -8.32 16.94 6.20
N PRO A 394 -8.20 18.23 5.86
CA PRO A 394 -9.00 18.84 4.79
C PRO A 394 -8.82 18.08 3.47
N GLY A 395 -9.90 18.00 2.70
CA GLY A 395 -9.89 17.24 1.45
C GLY A 395 -11.28 16.98 0.88
N LYS A 396 -11.35 16.47 -0.34
CA LYS A 396 -12.57 15.95 -0.95
C LYS A 396 -12.95 14.56 -0.42
N GLU A 397 -12.02 13.61 -0.44
CA GLU A 397 -12.23 12.22 -0.02
C GLU A 397 -12.26 12.08 1.50
N THR A 398 -11.38 12.78 2.22
CA THR A 398 -11.38 12.77 3.70
C THR A 398 -12.64 13.43 4.27
N GLN A 399 -13.20 14.43 3.60
CA GLN A 399 -14.43 15.11 4.05
C GLN A 399 -15.72 14.48 3.50
N ARG A 400 -15.62 13.53 2.55
CA ARG A 400 -16.78 12.85 1.92
C ARG A 400 -17.77 12.29 2.93
N ASN A 401 -17.27 11.75 4.04
CA ASN A 401 -18.09 11.06 5.04
C ASN A 401 -18.47 11.94 6.24
N VAL A 402 -18.16 13.25 6.23
CA VAL A 402 -18.51 14.16 7.33
C VAL A 402 -20.02 14.27 7.51
N SER A 403 -20.78 14.22 6.41
CA SER A 403 -22.25 14.26 6.43
C SER A 403 -22.87 13.11 7.22
N ILE A 404 -22.20 11.96 7.31
CA ILE A 404 -22.60 10.77 8.08
C ILE A 404 -21.91 10.69 9.46
N GLY A 405 -21.15 11.72 9.84
CA GLY A 405 -20.53 11.89 11.16
C GLY A 405 -19.12 11.28 11.29
N VAL A 406 -18.45 10.96 10.18
CA VAL A 406 -17.07 10.46 10.17
C VAL A 406 -16.12 11.65 10.07
N THR A 407 -15.57 12.06 11.22
CA THR A 407 -14.66 13.21 11.35
C THR A 407 -13.26 12.87 11.88
N HIS A 408 -13.03 11.61 12.27
CA HIS A 408 -11.78 11.11 12.85
C HIS A 408 -11.50 9.72 12.30
N LEU A 409 -10.24 9.31 12.28
CA LEU A 409 -9.79 8.04 11.72
C LEU A 409 -10.52 6.84 12.34
N HIS A 410 -10.70 6.82 13.66
CA HIS A 410 -11.32 5.69 14.34
C HIS A 410 -12.79 5.47 13.96
N HIS A 411 -13.49 6.51 13.47
CA HIS A 411 -14.86 6.39 12.98
C HIS A 411 -15.00 5.52 11.73
N PHE A 412 -13.91 5.17 11.05
CA PHE A 412 -13.91 4.21 9.95
C PHE A 412 -14.09 2.76 10.41
N PHE A 413 -14.10 2.48 11.72
CA PHE A 413 -14.30 1.13 12.25
C PHE A 413 -15.60 1.06 13.05
N THR A 414 -16.19 -0.13 13.14
CA THR A 414 -17.23 -0.36 14.17
C THR A 414 -16.55 -0.63 15.51
N PRO A 415 -17.27 -0.54 16.65
CA PRO A 415 -16.63 -0.67 17.97
C PRO A 415 -15.83 -1.95 18.14
N ARG A 416 -16.33 -3.09 17.64
CA ARG A 416 -15.63 -4.37 17.72
C ARG A 416 -14.34 -4.34 16.90
N GLU A 417 -14.43 -4.01 15.61
CA GLU A 417 -13.25 -4.00 14.75
C GLU A 417 -12.21 -2.97 15.22
N HIS A 418 -12.65 -1.84 15.78
CA HIS A 418 -11.77 -0.84 16.40
C HIS A 418 -10.94 -1.44 17.55
N VAL A 419 -11.58 -2.14 18.49
CA VAL A 419 -10.87 -2.81 19.60
C VAL A 419 -9.81 -3.78 19.07
N PHE A 420 -10.14 -4.62 18.09
CA PHE A 420 -9.19 -5.60 17.56
C PHE A 420 -8.03 -4.95 16.79
N VAL A 421 -8.30 -3.92 15.98
CA VAL A 421 -7.23 -3.18 15.28
C VAL A 421 -6.32 -2.47 16.28
N ALA A 422 -6.88 -1.88 17.33
CA ALA A 422 -6.11 -1.25 18.40
C ALA A 422 -5.24 -2.26 19.17
N ALA A 423 -5.82 -3.39 19.57
CA ALA A 423 -5.09 -4.46 20.25
C ALA A 423 -3.97 -5.04 19.37
N LEU A 424 -4.22 -5.29 18.08
CA LEU A 424 -3.18 -5.72 17.15
C LEU A 424 -2.05 -4.70 17.03
N LEU A 425 -2.39 -3.41 16.85
CA LEU A 425 -1.39 -2.35 16.74
C LEU A 425 -0.51 -2.28 18.00
N GLU A 426 -1.10 -2.35 19.19
CA GLU A 426 -0.36 -2.35 20.46
C GLU A 426 0.58 -3.55 20.57
N ARG A 427 0.09 -4.76 20.30
CA ARG A 427 0.91 -5.99 20.35
C ARG A 427 2.04 -5.97 19.32
N ILE A 428 1.79 -5.46 18.12
CA ILE A 428 2.80 -5.31 17.07
C ILE A 428 3.86 -4.29 17.50
N ARG A 429 3.47 -3.14 18.06
CA ARG A 429 4.41 -2.14 18.58
C ARG A 429 5.31 -2.69 19.68
N GLY A 430 4.81 -3.64 20.48
CA GLY A 430 5.57 -4.34 21.51
C GLY A 430 6.57 -5.38 21.01
N VAL A 431 6.64 -5.71 19.72
CA VAL A 431 7.62 -6.66 19.17
C VAL A 431 9.01 -6.03 19.16
N CYS A 432 9.98 -6.68 19.82
CA CYS A 432 11.35 -6.16 19.95
C CYS A 432 12.10 -6.11 18.61
N ASP A 433 12.04 -7.20 17.83
CA ASP A 433 12.69 -7.29 16.53
C ASP A 433 12.06 -6.29 15.55
N SER A 434 12.83 -5.28 15.16
CA SER A 434 12.33 -4.21 14.30
C SER A 434 11.93 -4.69 12.91
N ASN A 435 12.62 -5.69 12.36
CA ASN A 435 12.34 -6.19 11.01
C ASN A 435 10.98 -6.90 11.01
N LEU A 436 10.74 -7.77 12.00
CA LEU A 436 9.45 -8.45 12.20
C LEU A 436 8.34 -7.44 12.52
N ARG A 437 8.63 -6.44 13.36
CA ARG A 437 7.67 -5.36 13.68
C ARG A 437 7.21 -4.61 12.44
N GLN A 438 8.12 -4.21 11.54
CA GLN A 438 7.75 -3.51 10.30
C GLN A 438 6.91 -4.40 9.38
N MET A 439 7.27 -5.68 9.21
CA MET A 439 6.50 -6.61 8.39
C MET A 439 5.10 -6.92 8.97
N LEU A 440 4.96 -6.94 10.30
CA LEU A 440 3.65 -7.06 10.95
C LEU A 440 2.80 -5.81 10.75
N LEU A 441 3.40 -4.61 10.85
CA LEU A 441 2.71 -3.35 10.52
C LEU A 441 2.26 -3.35 9.06
N PHE A 442 3.11 -3.81 8.14
CA PHE A 442 2.78 -3.93 6.72
C PHE A 442 1.60 -4.87 6.46
N ALA A 443 1.55 -6.02 7.16
CA ALA A 443 0.40 -6.92 7.11
C ALA A 443 -0.88 -6.29 7.71
N LEU A 444 -0.74 -5.52 8.80
CA LEU A 444 -1.86 -4.82 9.41
C LEU A 444 -2.41 -3.78 8.44
N THR A 445 -1.58 -2.88 7.90
CA THR A 445 -2.00 -1.83 6.95
C THR A 445 -2.65 -2.40 5.69
N ALA A 446 -2.14 -3.53 5.17
CA ALA A 446 -2.76 -4.24 4.04
C ALA A 446 -4.18 -4.74 4.36
N SER A 447 -4.48 -5.05 5.62
CA SER A 447 -5.80 -5.53 6.07
C SER A 447 -6.80 -4.41 6.34
N LEU A 448 -6.33 -3.22 6.74
CA LEU A 448 -7.19 -2.16 7.30
C LEU A 448 -8.39 -1.79 6.43
N PRO A 449 -8.24 -1.55 5.11
CA PRO A 449 -9.38 -1.14 4.28
C PRO A 449 -10.50 -2.17 4.32
N TYR A 450 -10.16 -3.46 4.31
CA TYR A 450 -11.11 -4.57 4.37
C TYR A 450 -11.71 -4.76 5.76
N THR A 451 -10.97 -4.44 6.81
CA THR A 451 -11.47 -4.52 8.20
C THR A 451 -12.33 -3.33 8.63
N SER A 452 -12.40 -2.29 7.80
CA SER A 452 -13.13 -1.05 8.08
C SER A 452 -14.58 -1.08 7.57
N ARG A 453 -15.33 -0.03 7.90
CA ARG A 453 -16.66 0.31 7.35
C ARG A 453 -16.64 0.58 5.85
N MET A 454 -15.47 0.69 5.21
CA MET A 454 -15.37 0.76 3.74
C MET A 454 -15.69 -0.57 3.07
N ARG A 455 -15.67 -1.71 3.80
CA ARG A 455 -16.06 -3.01 3.24
C ARG A 455 -17.58 -3.09 3.05
N ARG A 456 -18.01 -2.97 1.79
CA ARG A 456 -19.41 -2.95 1.39
C ARG A 456 -20.03 -4.34 1.31
N PHE A 457 -21.30 -4.43 1.61
CA PHE A 457 -22.14 -5.58 1.26
C PHE A 457 -22.43 -5.60 -0.25
N ARG A 458 -22.53 -6.80 -0.83
CA ARG A 458 -23.11 -7.03 -2.16
C ARG A 458 -24.27 -8.02 -2.03
N ALA A 459 -25.41 -7.69 -2.64
CA ALA A 459 -26.60 -8.54 -2.61
C ALA A 459 -26.36 -9.92 -3.25
N ASP A 460 -25.48 -9.99 -4.26
CA ASP A 460 -25.04 -11.24 -4.91
C ASP A 460 -24.22 -12.16 -4.00
N ARG A 461 -23.85 -11.70 -2.80
CA ARG A 461 -23.01 -12.40 -1.82
C ARG A 461 -21.66 -12.88 -2.40
N LYS A 462 -21.23 -12.38 -3.57
CA LYS A 462 -19.94 -12.75 -4.22
C LYS A 462 -18.77 -11.95 -3.64
N GLY A 463 -18.80 -11.74 -2.32
CA GLY A 463 -17.85 -10.90 -1.60
C GLY A 463 -18.29 -9.44 -1.52
N GLY A 464 -17.31 -8.57 -1.32
CA GLY A 464 -17.53 -7.17 -0.96
C GLY A 464 -16.26 -6.59 -0.40
N GLY A 465 -15.83 -5.47 -0.97
CA GLY A 465 -14.60 -4.78 -0.62
C GLY A 465 -14.76 -3.27 -0.72
N PRO A 466 -13.75 -2.53 -0.24
CA PRO A 466 -13.66 -1.09 -0.45
C PRO A 466 -13.84 -0.73 -1.92
N LEU A 467 -14.44 0.44 -2.18
CA LEU A 467 -14.47 0.99 -3.52
C LEU A 467 -13.10 1.59 -3.83
N SER A 468 -12.41 1.04 -4.83
CA SER A 468 -11.05 1.45 -5.20
C SER A 468 -10.95 2.96 -5.43
N GLY A 469 -9.90 3.57 -4.85
CA GLY A 469 -9.61 5.00 -5.05
C GLY A 469 -10.59 5.95 -4.37
N THR A 470 -11.26 5.52 -3.30
CA THR A 470 -12.15 6.36 -2.50
C THR A 470 -12.08 5.96 -1.03
N LEU A 471 -12.42 6.87 -0.13
CA LEU A 471 -12.68 6.56 1.29
C LEU A 471 -14.17 6.28 1.56
N TYR A 472 -14.91 5.79 0.57
CA TYR A 472 -16.36 5.67 0.62
C TYR A 472 -16.84 4.63 1.65
N ILE A 473 -17.76 5.05 2.52
CA ILE A 473 -18.55 4.19 3.41
C ILE A 473 -19.97 4.12 2.85
N GLY A 474 -20.43 2.90 2.53
CA GLY A 474 -21.79 2.69 2.03
C GLY A 474 -22.78 2.39 3.15
N SER A 475 -24.08 2.36 2.81
CA SER A 475 -25.16 2.13 3.78
C SER A 475 -25.31 0.69 4.28
N LEU A 476 -24.71 -0.26 3.57
CA LEU A 476 -24.65 -1.68 3.94
C LEU A 476 -23.18 -2.10 4.02
N ILE A 477 -22.70 -2.38 5.23
CA ILE A 477 -21.28 -2.68 5.49
C ILE A 477 -21.12 -4.06 6.12
N THR A 478 -20.01 -4.74 5.81
CA THR A 478 -19.71 -6.08 6.33
C THR A 478 -18.29 -6.16 6.90
N PRO A 479 -17.96 -5.39 7.94
CA PRO A 479 -16.66 -5.54 8.58
C PRO A 479 -16.43 -7.01 9.01
N PRO A 480 -15.29 -7.61 8.60
CA PRO A 480 -14.95 -9.00 8.87
C PRO A 480 -14.29 -9.18 10.24
N ASN A 481 -14.04 -10.44 10.59
CA ASN A 481 -13.13 -10.80 11.65
C ASN A 481 -11.71 -10.26 11.36
N VAL A 482 -11.24 -9.33 12.20
CA VAL A 482 -9.95 -8.64 12.01
C VAL A 482 -8.79 -9.61 12.09
N ILE A 483 -8.74 -10.47 13.12
CA ILE A 483 -7.63 -11.42 13.34
C ILE A 483 -7.47 -12.33 12.12
N ARG A 484 -8.55 -12.96 11.66
CA ARG A 484 -8.51 -13.85 10.49
C ARG A 484 -8.10 -13.13 9.22
N THR A 485 -8.54 -11.88 9.05
CA THR A 485 -8.17 -11.06 7.88
C THR A 485 -6.69 -10.72 7.92
N PHE A 486 -6.17 -10.33 9.09
CA PHE A 486 -4.75 -10.06 9.33
C PHE A 486 -3.89 -11.31 9.12
N GLU A 487 -4.24 -12.45 9.71
CA GLU A 487 -3.50 -13.72 9.56
C GLU A 487 -3.43 -14.17 8.10
N ARG A 488 -4.55 -14.11 7.37
CA ARG A 488 -4.57 -14.47 5.94
C ARG A 488 -3.67 -13.54 5.14
N ASN A 489 -3.75 -12.23 5.36
CA ASN A 489 -2.91 -11.27 4.65
C ASN A 489 -1.43 -11.47 4.97
N ALA A 490 -1.09 -11.72 6.24
CA ALA A 490 0.27 -12.02 6.64
C ALA A 490 0.79 -13.30 5.96
N ALA A 491 -0.02 -14.36 5.89
CA ALA A 491 0.35 -15.58 5.16
C ALA A 491 0.60 -15.29 3.66
N THR A 492 -0.31 -14.55 3.00
CA THR A 492 -0.13 -14.16 1.60
C THR A 492 1.14 -13.32 1.38
N ILE A 493 1.45 -12.39 2.27
CA ILE A 493 2.69 -11.60 2.21
C ILE A 493 3.91 -12.50 2.36
N ALA A 494 3.90 -13.41 3.33
CA ALA A 494 4.99 -14.35 3.57
C ALA A 494 5.24 -15.26 2.36
N ASP A 495 4.17 -15.72 1.71
CA ASP A 495 4.27 -16.55 0.50
C ASP A 495 4.68 -15.72 -0.75
N SER A 496 4.38 -14.43 -0.78
CA SER A 496 4.69 -13.55 -1.92
C SER A 496 6.11 -12.96 -1.87
N LEU A 497 6.68 -12.78 -0.68
CA LEU A 497 7.98 -12.12 -0.47
C LEU A 497 9.07 -13.08 0.03
N CYS A 498 8.81 -14.39 -0.01
CA CYS A 498 9.80 -15.44 0.23
C CYS A 498 9.93 -16.31 -1.03
N PRO A 499 11.14 -16.42 -1.63
CA PRO A 499 12.40 -15.83 -1.19
C PRO A 499 12.42 -14.27 -1.25
N PRO A 500 13.27 -13.59 -0.46
CA PRO A 500 13.35 -12.13 -0.44
C PRO A 500 13.58 -11.54 -1.83
N VAL A 501 12.89 -10.43 -2.12
CA VAL A 501 13.03 -9.69 -3.39
C VAL A 501 14.40 -9.05 -3.53
N ASP A 502 14.90 -8.41 -2.46
CA ASP A 502 16.23 -7.79 -2.41
C ASP A 502 17.01 -8.27 -1.18
N PRO A 503 17.59 -9.48 -1.21
CA PRO A 503 18.31 -10.05 -0.07
C PRO A 503 19.58 -9.26 0.29
N LEU A 504 20.12 -8.47 -0.64
CA LEU A 504 21.35 -7.69 -0.46
C LEU A 504 21.09 -6.25 0.01
N ARG A 505 19.82 -5.82 0.07
CA ARG A 505 19.39 -4.46 0.42
C ARG A 505 20.14 -3.39 -0.40
N GLN A 506 20.15 -3.55 -1.72
CA GLN A 506 20.78 -2.63 -2.67
C GLN A 506 19.86 -1.45 -3.06
N HIS A 507 19.13 -0.93 -2.08
CA HIS A 507 18.20 0.19 -2.25
C HIS A 507 18.34 1.23 -1.14
N VAL A 508 17.94 2.46 -1.44
CA VAL A 508 17.72 3.52 -0.47
C VAL A 508 16.43 4.27 -0.80
N ILE A 509 15.62 4.55 0.22
CA ILE A 509 14.28 5.13 0.07
C ILE A 509 14.14 6.33 1.00
N GLY A 510 13.57 7.43 0.49
CA GLY A 510 13.27 8.63 1.29
C GLY A 510 11.86 9.17 1.05
N THR A 511 11.19 9.59 2.11
CA THR A 511 9.91 10.32 2.01
C THR A 511 10.19 11.81 1.74
N GLN A 512 10.13 12.22 0.48
CA GLN A 512 10.52 13.57 0.06
C GLN A 512 9.83 13.98 -1.25
N ASP A 513 9.75 15.29 -1.47
CA ASP A 513 9.25 15.87 -2.71
C ASP A 513 10.20 15.61 -3.90
N ALA A 514 9.65 15.15 -5.02
CA ALA A 514 10.38 15.00 -6.29
C ALA A 514 10.88 16.35 -6.83
N GLY A 515 10.20 17.45 -6.49
CA GLY A 515 10.61 18.82 -6.82
C GLY A 515 11.77 19.38 -5.98
N ASN A 516 12.29 18.62 -5.01
CA ASN A 516 13.43 19.02 -4.19
C ASN A 516 14.29 17.80 -3.79
N LEU A 517 15.27 17.46 -4.64
CA LEU A 517 16.17 16.33 -4.46
C LEU A 517 17.58 16.78 -4.04
N GLN A 518 17.69 17.84 -3.24
CA GLN A 518 18.98 18.45 -2.85
C GLN A 518 19.97 17.49 -2.15
N LEU A 519 19.48 16.37 -1.59
CA LEU A 519 20.31 15.32 -0.97
C LEU A 519 20.91 14.35 -1.99
N ILE A 520 20.57 14.50 -3.27
CA ILE A 520 21.07 13.72 -4.39
C ILE A 520 22.04 14.60 -5.22
N PRO A 521 23.32 14.24 -5.33
CA PRO A 521 24.27 14.97 -6.15
C PRO A 521 23.87 15.02 -7.64
N SER A 522 24.28 16.07 -8.33
CA SER A 522 24.09 16.18 -9.79
C SER A 522 24.84 15.08 -10.53
N ASP A 523 24.36 14.72 -11.72
CA ASP A 523 25.02 13.76 -12.63
C ASP A 523 25.43 12.43 -11.95
N SER A 524 24.57 11.91 -11.08
CA SER A 524 24.85 10.72 -10.25
C SER A 524 24.02 9.49 -10.63
N ILE A 525 22.90 9.68 -11.30
CA ILE A 525 21.93 8.63 -11.65
C ILE A 525 22.16 8.13 -13.08
N ASP A 526 22.08 6.81 -13.28
CA ASP A 526 22.31 6.17 -14.58
C ASP A 526 21.05 6.04 -15.43
N TYR A 527 19.87 6.00 -14.80
CA TYR A 527 18.57 5.89 -15.45
C TYR A 527 17.42 6.28 -14.51
N ILE A 528 16.37 6.88 -15.06
CA ILE A 528 15.16 7.22 -14.31
C ILE A 528 13.98 6.49 -14.95
N PHE A 529 13.21 5.77 -14.13
CA PHE A 529 11.87 5.31 -14.50
C PHE A 529 10.90 5.88 -13.48
N THR A 530 9.80 6.48 -13.93
CA THR A 530 8.87 7.15 -13.02
C THR A 530 7.42 7.11 -13.51
N ASP A 531 6.49 6.96 -12.56
CA ASP A 531 5.04 6.97 -12.73
C ASP A 531 4.47 8.17 -11.94
N PRO A 532 4.51 9.40 -12.51
CA PRO A 532 4.05 10.59 -11.82
C PRO A 532 2.52 10.65 -11.70
N PRO A 533 1.97 11.41 -10.74
CA PRO A 533 0.52 11.58 -10.63
C PRO A 533 -0.11 12.17 -11.89
N PHE A 534 -1.23 11.61 -12.35
CA PHE A 534 -1.87 12.02 -13.60
C PHE A 534 -2.93 13.13 -13.39
N GLY A 535 -2.55 14.25 -12.78
CA GLY A 535 -3.43 15.41 -12.61
C GLY A 535 -4.68 15.14 -11.75
N HIS A 536 -5.86 14.96 -12.35
CA HIS A 536 -7.16 14.90 -11.66
C HIS A 536 -7.56 13.51 -11.13
N ASN A 537 -6.71 12.49 -11.30
CA ASN A 537 -7.14 11.11 -11.10
C ASN A 537 -7.39 10.79 -9.61
N PHE A 538 -6.45 11.15 -8.75
CA PHE A 538 -6.52 10.91 -7.31
C PHE A 538 -5.89 12.06 -6.52
N ASP A 539 -6.51 12.40 -5.39
CA ASP A 539 -5.89 13.18 -4.33
C ASP A 539 -5.18 12.18 -3.39
N TYR A 540 -3.89 11.90 -3.61
CA TYR A 540 -3.18 10.79 -2.97
C TYR A 540 -3.01 11.02 -1.48
N SER A 541 -2.62 12.23 -1.05
CA SER A 541 -2.47 12.57 0.37
C SER A 541 -3.75 12.31 1.17
N GLU A 542 -4.90 12.60 0.57
CA GLU A 542 -6.21 12.37 1.18
C GLU A 542 -6.53 10.88 1.32
N LEU A 543 -6.28 10.09 0.28
CA LEU A 543 -6.53 8.65 0.31
C LEU A 543 -5.54 7.91 1.22
N ASN A 544 -4.28 8.33 1.22
CA ASN A 544 -3.21 7.76 2.04
C ASN A 544 -3.39 8.08 3.52
N PHE A 545 -4.09 9.17 3.85
CA PHE A 545 -4.35 9.60 5.22
C PHE A 545 -4.95 8.49 6.12
N PHE A 546 -5.76 7.60 5.54
CA PHE A 546 -6.35 6.48 6.28
C PHE A 546 -5.28 5.59 6.94
N TRP A 547 -4.13 5.39 6.29
CA TRP A 547 -3.01 4.65 6.87
C TRP A 547 -2.03 5.57 7.60
N GLU A 548 -1.70 6.71 7.00
CA GLU A 548 -0.71 7.65 7.54
C GLU A 548 -1.11 8.20 8.91
N GLY A 549 -2.40 8.49 9.10
CA GLY A 549 -2.93 8.87 10.41
C GLY A 549 -2.73 7.79 11.48
N LEU A 550 -2.78 6.51 11.11
CA LEU A 550 -2.49 5.39 12.02
C LEU A 550 -0.99 5.28 12.34
N LEU A 551 -0.15 5.50 11.33
CA LEU A 551 1.31 5.39 11.42
C LEU A 551 1.96 6.60 12.12
N GLY A 552 1.27 7.74 12.20
CA GLY A 552 1.73 8.94 12.91
C GLY A 552 2.56 9.92 12.06
N VAL A 553 2.78 9.59 10.78
CA VAL A 553 3.54 10.43 9.84
C VAL A 553 2.69 10.64 8.60
N VAL A 554 2.34 11.89 8.31
CA VAL A 554 1.36 12.29 7.29
C VAL A 554 2.01 13.12 6.19
N THR A 555 1.55 12.88 4.95
CA THR A 555 1.95 13.60 3.75
C THR A 555 1.72 15.11 3.90
N ASN A 556 2.73 15.91 3.51
CA ASN A 556 2.54 17.35 3.35
C ASN A 556 1.84 17.62 2.00
N GLN A 557 0.59 18.07 2.04
CA GLN A 557 -0.22 18.25 0.82
C GLN A 557 0.33 19.34 -0.11
N LYS A 558 1.16 20.28 0.36
CA LYS A 558 1.54 21.47 -0.42
C LYS A 558 2.24 21.13 -1.74
N PRO A 559 3.36 20.37 -1.77
CA PRO A 559 4.03 20.02 -3.01
C PRO A 559 3.42 18.80 -3.74
N GLU A 560 2.24 18.32 -3.35
CA GLU A 560 1.60 17.20 -4.05
C GLU A 560 1.25 17.60 -5.50
N ALA A 561 1.88 16.93 -6.48
CA ALA A 561 1.77 17.23 -7.90
C ALA A 561 0.45 16.74 -8.53
N ILE A 562 -0.68 17.32 -8.13
CA ILE A 562 -2.03 16.95 -8.62
C ILE A 562 -2.86 18.18 -9.01
N VAL A 563 -3.97 17.94 -9.74
CA VAL A 563 -5.00 18.97 -9.97
C VAL A 563 -6.17 18.71 -9.03
N SER A 564 -6.33 19.58 -8.04
CA SER A 564 -7.21 19.34 -6.91
C SER A 564 -7.96 20.60 -6.47
N ALA A 565 -9.28 20.54 -6.49
CA ALA A 565 -10.12 21.64 -6.03
C ALA A 565 -10.04 21.83 -4.51
N SER A 566 -9.93 20.75 -3.73
CA SER A 566 -9.80 20.80 -2.26
C SER A 566 -8.49 21.44 -1.83
N GLN A 567 -7.43 21.31 -2.63
CA GLN A 567 -6.12 21.92 -2.38
C GLN A 567 -5.88 23.22 -3.15
N SER A 568 -6.88 23.72 -3.89
CA SER A 568 -6.76 24.93 -4.73
C SER A 568 -5.61 24.86 -5.75
N LYS A 569 -5.43 23.71 -6.42
CA LYS A 569 -4.44 23.48 -7.48
C LYS A 569 -5.14 23.27 -8.81
N GLY A 570 -4.91 24.18 -9.75
CA GLY A 570 -5.33 24.08 -11.14
C GLY A 570 -4.31 23.36 -12.01
N ILE A 571 -4.51 23.44 -13.32
CA ILE A 571 -3.63 22.79 -14.31
C ILE A 571 -2.26 23.48 -14.40
N ASP A 572 -2.20 24.78 -14.16
CA ASP A 572 -0.95 25.55 -14.20
C ASP A 572 -0.08 25.22 -12.98
N GLU A 573 -0.66 25.16 -11.77
CA GLU A 573 0.07 24.74 -10.57
C GLU A 573 0.60 23.30 -10.72
N TYR A 574 -0.21 22.40 -11.30
CA TYR A 574 0.23 21.04 -11.61
C TYR A 574 1.40 21.01 -12.60
N ARG A 575 1.35 21.80 -13.68
CA ARG A 575 2.46 21.91 -14.64
C ARG A 575 3.72 22.39 -13.94
N ASP A 576 3.61 23.41 -13.10
CA ASP A 576 4.76 23.99 -12.41
C ASP A 576 5.37 22.98 -11.40
N LEU A 577 4.53 22.20 -10.71
CA LEU A 577 4.97 21.09 -9.83
C LEU A 577 5.72 19.99 -10.60
N MET A 578 5.22 19.62 -11.78
CA MET A 578 5.86 18.65 -12.66
C MET A 578 7.16 19.19 -13.27
N GLU A 579 7.20 20.46 -13.68
CA GLU A 579 8.40 21.13 -14.20
C GLU A 579 9.51 21.16 -13.14
N ARG A 580 9.19 21.48 -11.88
CA ARG A 580 10.17 21.40 -10.78
C ARG A 580 10.72 19.99 -10.57
N SER A 581 9.84 18.98 -10.64
CA SER A 581 10.24 17.58 -10.49
C SER A 581 11.16 17.13 -11.63
N PHE A 582 10.82 17.47 -12.88
CA PHE A 582 11.65 17.14 -14.03
C PHE A 582 12.95 17.94 -14.08
N ALA A 583 12.99 19.17 -13.59
CA ALA A 583 14.23 19.94 -13.45
C ALA A 583 15.22 19.25 -12.50
N GLU A 584 14.74 18.73 -11.36
CA GLU A 584 15.57 17.93 -10.46
C GLU A 584 16.00 16.61 -11.10
N TYR A 585 15.12 15.95 -11.87
CA TYR A 585 15.49 14.74 -12.61
C TYR A 585 16.60 15.02 -13.63
N HIS A 586 16.50 16.13 -14.37
CA HIS A 586 17.52 16.57 -15.31
C HIS A 586 18.84 16.86 -14.58
N ARG A 587 18.80 17.48 -13.39
CA ARG A 587 19.99 17.77 -12.59
C ARG A 587 20.73 16.50 -12.15
N ILE A 588 20.01 15.50 -11.64
CA ILE A 588 20.62 14.29 -11.06
C ILE A 588 20.99 13.23 -12.11
N LEU A 589 20.33 13.22 -13.27
CA LEU A 589 20.62 12.27 -14.34
C LEU A 589 21.95 12.58 -15.00
N LYS A 590 22.78 11.56 -15.25
CA LYS A 590 24.04 11.72 -15.99
C LYS A 590 23.79 12.19 -17.43
N PRO A 591 24.67 13.01 -18.02
CA PRO A 591 24.52 13.43 -19.41
C PRO A 591 24.52 12.24 -20.39
N GLY A 592 23.62 12.26 -21.37
CA GLY A 592 23.42 11.19 -22.35
C GLY A 592 22.59 10.00 -21.85
N ARG A 593 22.05 10.06 -20.62
CA ARG A 593 21.22 8.98 -20.05
C ARG A 593 19.73 9.23 -20.22
N TRP A 594 18.96 8.16 -20.02
CA TRP A 594 17.55 8.09 -20.35
C TRP A 594 16.65 8.26 -19.12
N LEU A 595 15.46 8.81 -19.39
CA LEU A 595 14.30 8.91 -18.52
C LEU A 595 13.13 8.23 -19.23
N THR A 596 12.39 7.40 -18.51
CA THR A 596 11.10 6.87 -18.95
C THR A 596 10.01 7.33 -18.01
N VAL A 597 8.99 7.99 -18.58
CA VAL A 597 7.82 8.48 -17.85
C VAL A 597 6.60 7.66 -18.27
N GLU A 598 5.99 6.95 -17.34
CA GLU A 598 4.69 6.33 -17.55
C GLU A 598 3.59 7.39 -17.43
N PHE A 599 2.56 7.30 -18.27
CA PHE A 599 1.52 8.30 -18.33
C PHE A 599 0.16 7.69 -18.69
N SER A 600 -0.85 7.90 -17.85
CA SER A 600 -2.22 7.47 -18.15
C SER A 600 -3.25 8.57 -17.85
N ASN A 601 -3.53 9.41 -18.86
CA ASN A 601 -4.62 10.39 -18.79
C ASN A 601 -5.29 10.65 -20.14
N THR A 602 -6.62 10.86 -20.12
CA THR A 602 -7.44 11.12 -21.30
C THR A 602 -7.43 12.58 -21.72
N LYS A 603 -7.04 13.48 -20.81
CA LYS A 603 -7.10 14.92 -21.02
C LYS A 603 -5.85 15.42 -21.72
N ALA A 604 -6.03 15.98 -22.92
CA ALA A 604 -4.97 16.62 -23.69
C ALA A 604 -4.24 17.72 -22.89
N SER A 605 -4.94 18.43 -22.00
CA SER A 605 -4.32 19.46 -21.15
C SER A 605 -3.26 18.91 -20.18
N VAL A 606 -3.50 17.73 -19.60
CA VAL A 606 -2.56 17.08 -18.67
C VAL A 606 -1.36 16.52 -19.45
N TRP A 607 -1.61 15.97 -20.64
CA TRP A 607 -0.57 15.51 -21.56
C TRP A 607 0.36 16.65 -21.99
N ASN A 608 -0.22 17.78 -22.43
CA ASN A 608 0.54 18.96 -22.82
C ASN A 608 1.34 19.55 -21.65
N ALA A 609 0.78 19.51 -20.43
CA ALA A 609 1.51 19.93 -19.24
C ALA A 609 2.75 19.08 -18.99
N ILE A 610 2.66 17.74 -19.10
CA ILE A 610 3.80 16.84 -18.92
C ILE A 610 4.86 17.04 -20.02
N GLN A 611 4.46 17.08 -21.29
CA GLN A 611 5.41 17.30 -22.39
C GLN A 611 6.13 18.65 -22.26
N SER A 612 5.37 19.72 -22.00
CA SER A 612 5.94 21.05 -21.83
C SER A 612 6.90 21.10 -20.63
N ALA A 613 6.55 20.45 -19.52
CA ALA A 613 7.41 20.37 -18.35
C ALA A 613 8.73 19.60 -18.63
N LEU A 614 8.68 18.51 -19.40
CA LEU A 614 9.88 17.76 -19.82
C LEU A 614 10.80 18.62 -20.69
N GLU A 615 10.25 19.23 -21.74
CA GLU A 615 11.02 20.05 -22.69
C GLU A 615 11.65 21.26 -22.00
N ARG A 616 10.88 21.98 -21.17
CA ARG A 616 11.38 23.14 -20.41
C ARG A 616 12.44 22.79 -19.38
N SER A 617 12.44 21.54 -18.90
CA SER A 617 13.47 21.02 -17.99
C SER A 617 14.75 20.59 -18.71
N GLY A 618 14.79 20.63 -20.05
CA GLY A 618 15.98 20.32 -20.86
C GLY A 618 16.03 18.88 -21.39
N PHE A 619 14.96 18.08 -21.23
CA PHE A 619 14.90 16.75 -21.83
C PHE A 619 14.53 16.80 -23.32
N VAL A 620 15.08 15.88 -24.10
CA VAL A 620 14.67 15.62 -25.48
C VAL A 620 13.78 14.39 -25.50
N VAL A 621 12.51 14.55 -25.93
CA VAL A 621 11.57 13.44 -26.11
C VAL A 621 11.91 12.70 -27.39
N ALA A 622 12.26 11.42 -27.27
CA ALA A 622 12.68 10.62 -28.42
C ALA A 622 11.59 9.68 -28.94
N ASN A 623 10.72 9.17 -28.04
CA ASN A 623 9.63 8.28 -28.43
C ASN A 623 8.46 8.34 -27.45
N VAL A 624 7.25 8.11 -27.95
CA VAL A 624 6.03 7.87 -27.16
C VAL A 624 5.42 6.54 -27.61
N ALA A 625 5.42 5.54 -26.73
CA ALA A 625 4.91 4.20 -26.99
C ALA A 625 3.66 3.90 -26.14
N MET A 626 2.91 2.85 -26.50
CA MET A 626 1.77 2.36 -25.73
C MET A 626 2.19 1.23 -24.77
N LEU A 627 1.54 1.14 -23.62
CA LEU A 627 1.72 0.13 -22.58
C LEU A 627 0.35 -0.51 -22.27
N ASP A 628 0.17 -1.78 -22.65
CA ASP A 628 -1.10 -2.50 -22.49
C ASP A 628 -1.14 -3.32 -21.20
N LYS A 629 -1.72 -2.74 -20.15
CA LYS A 629 -2.09 -3.46 -18.92
C LYS A 629 -3.38 -4.25 -19.19
N LYS A 630 -3.26 -5.50 -19.71
CA LYS A 630 -4.33 -6.50 -20.01
C LYS A 630 -5.59 -6.56 -19.10
N GLN A 631 -5.56 -5.98 -17.90
CA GLN A 631 -6.72 -5.79 -17.02
C GLN A 631 -7.06 -4.30 -16.85
N HIS A 632 -8.12 -3.87 -17.53
CA HIS A 632 -8.73 -2.56 -17.38
C HIS A 632 -9.39 -2.40 -15.99
N SER A 633 -9.30 -1.20 -15.40
CA SER A 633 -10.04 -0.89 -14.18
C SER A 633 -11.55 -0.89 -14.45
N PHE A 634 -12.38 -1.16 -13.44
CA PHE A 634 -13.84 -1.16 -13.59
C PHE A 634 -14.39 0.16 -14.19
N LYS A 635 -13.74 1.30 -13.89
CA LYS A 635 -14.06 2.61 -14.48
C LYS A 635 -13.66 2.71 -15.96
N ALA A 636 -12.53 2.12 -16.35
CA ALA A 636 -12.06 2.09 -17.75
C ALA A 636 -12.94 1.23 -18.66
N VAL A 637 -13.61 0.22 -18.10
CA VAL A 637 -14.56 -0.64 -18.84
C VAL A 637 -15.92 0.04 -19.02
N MET A 638 -16.37 0.84 -18.05
CA MET A 638 -17.73 1.40 -18.02
C MET A 638 -17.86 2.82 -18.61
N THR A 639 -16.74 3.50 -18.93
CA THR A 639 -16.76 4.90 -19.40
C THR A 639 -16.20 5.00 -20.83
N PRO A 640 -16.97 5.46 -21.84
CA PRO A 640 -16.52 5.54 -23.23
C PRO A 640 -15.28 6.43 -23.45
N THR A 641 -15.08 7.40 -22.57
CA THR A 641 -14.00 8.40 -22.62
C THR A 641 -12.78 8.04 -21.77
N ALA A 642 -12.72 6.86 -21.14
CA ALA A 642 -11.56 6.43 -20.36
C ALA A 642 -10.42 5.93 -21.26
N VAL A 643 -9.17 6.26 -20.90
CA VAL A 643 -7.97 5.78 -21.61
C VAL A 643 -7.96 4.26 -21.53
N LYS A 644 -7.82 3.62 -22.69
CA LYS A 644 -7.75 2.16 -22.79
C LYS A 644 -6.32 1.64 -22.65
N GLN A 645 -5.30 2.48 -22.87
CA GLN A 645 -3.88 2.10 -22.94
C GLN A 645 -3.00 3.19 -22.31
N ASP A 646 -2.09 2.80 -21.43
CA ASP A 646 -1.14 3.74 -20.84
C ASP A 646 -0.10 4.14 -21.90
N LEU A 647 0.43 5.36 -21.83
CA LEU A 647 1.52 5.83 -22.69
C LEU A 647 2.83 5.80 -21.91
N VAL A 648 3.93 5.59 -22.63
CA VAL A 648 5.27 5.64 -22.07
C VAL A 648 6.11 6.59 -22.91
N ILE A 649 6.63 7.63 -22.28
CA ILE A 649 7.50 8.62 -22.91
C ILE A 649 8.94 8.22 -22.62
N SER A 650 9.72 7.98 -23.66
CA SER A 650 11.19 7.85 -23.56
C SER A 650 11.83 9.18 -23.93
N ALA A 651 12.57 9.75 -22.98
CA ALA A 651 13.30 10.99 -23.15
C ALA A 651 14.74 10.81 -22.67
N TYR A 652 15.65 11.71 -23.06
CA TYR A 652 17.04 11.66 -22.61
C TYR A 652 17.57 13.06 -22.27
N LYS A 653 18.56 13.09 -21.36
CA LYS A 653 19.34 14.28 -21.07
C LYS A 653 20.44 14.43 -22.13
N PRO A 654 20.53 15.54 -22.86
CA PRO A 654 21.61 15.74 -23.83
C PRO A 654 23.00 15.63 -23.19
N ASN A 655 23.98 15.11 -23.94
CA ASN A 655 25.38 14.99 -23.49
C ASN A 655 26.27 16.18 -23.87
N GLY A 656 25.68 17.28 -24.35
CA GLY A 656 26.40 18.42 -24.92
C GLY A 656 26.99 18.13 -26.31
N GLY A 657 27.56 19.15 -26.95
CA GLY A 657 28.24 19.04 -28.25
C GLY A 657 27.35 18.62 -29.43
N PHE A 658 26.02 18.70 -29.30
CA PHE A 658 25.10 18.49 -30.43
C PHE A 658 25.27 19.60 -31.47
N GLU A 659 25.39 20.85 -31.00
CA GLU A 659 25.65 22.03 -31.83
C GLU A 659 26.98 21.91 -32.59
N ASP A 660 28.04 21.46 -31.93
CA ASP A 660 29.36 21.25 -32.57
C ASP A 660 29.31 20.13 -33.63
N ARG A 661 28.56 19.05 -33.38
CA ARG A 661 28.40 17.93 -34.32
C ARG A 661 27.57 18.32 -35.54
N PHE A 662 26.54 19.14 -35.34
CA PHE A 662 25.69 19.67 -36.42
C PHE A 662 26.41 20.69 -37.30
N LEU A 663 27.47 21.33 -36.81
CA LEU A 663 28.32 22.23 -37.59
C LEU A 663 29.43 21.49 -38.38
N THR A 664 29.65 20.21 -38.09
CA THR A 664 30.66 19.36 -38.76
C THR A 664 30.09 18.38 -39.79
N GLU A 665 28.77 18.23 -39.85
CA GLU A 665 28.04 17.56 -40.95
C GLU A 665 27.54 18.59 -41.96
#